data_AF-A0A0F0CFQ7-F1
#
_entry.id   AF-A0A0F0CFQ7-F1
#
_cell.length_a   1.000
_cell.length_b   1.000
_cell.length_c   1.000
_cell.angle_alpha   90.00
_cell.angle_beta   90.00
_cell.angle_gamma   90.00
#
_symmetry.space_group_name_H-M   'P 1'
#
loop_
_entity.id
_entity.type
_entity.pdbx_description
1 polymer ?
#
loop_
_entity_poly.entity_id
_entity_poly.type
_entity_poly.pdbx_seq_one_letter_code
_entity_poly.pdbx_strand_id
1 'polypeptide(L)'
;MAYDLGIVIPVYRSRESVKKLVLELEKTFLPDIKIRICLVDDSNDEDTARYLMENCLRPEVTLAVLDGNFGQQAAILCGLRHVGPCRTYGTIDDDLEQPPRMLRKLYGQVADGKCDLAYGIPAYKISDHKMLHHGRDHDVSKGRKRNGRPVYRRVGSGMRDLLFSRLIGAPRGMKVSSLRVMTAQVVKDALAMKPRGFFYLSAAALKSAEIKGRKLKVENLYYTPGRRQYGFSGYNLGKLLRLYGNIAWYYGLDRGGKGLGQDEKECGQGGNGRRQTVYRIRDLIRPEKLLMLGGSNCQLHGAQRARSMGVDTVLADYTKNPLAASVCGVHEKISTFDVQACIRAAKRYGVTGVMTMGTDQPVYTCACISRELGLPGLLTVEQAYSVTNKKQMKQILSQAGIPTARYRLVDRSTGEKELKGLKTPLVIKPLDSQGQRGIYKLDTPLEVMEHLEHTLSFSRCSQALAEEFYESDEVTVSGWIKDGRLHILTVTDRLLYPDQTHIGVCTGHRFPSVHMDLYEEIEDISKRVADAFELENGPFYLQILIGAEGIKVNELAARIGGAFEDVFIPWVSGFDILGAVMDSAMGRRDQVQVPDGYRADHREGCVAVQLLFCRPGTIGHITPVKDILALPYVLDAGYNYKIGQEIPVMENATARFGHCVICGTKENIRERVDDFYRRLSVKSQSGEEMICRFYP
;
A
#
# COMPACT_ATOMS: atom_id res chain seq x y z
N MET A 1 0.39 -12.07 -12.39
CA MET A 1 -0.49 -10.89 -12.41
C MET A 1 -0.92 -10.60 -10.99
N ALA A 2 -0.82 -9.34 -10.55
CA ALA A 2 -1.04 -8.97 -9.16
C ALA A 2 -2.51 -8.78 -8.76
N TYR A 3 -3.41 -8.61 -9.74
CA TYR A 3 -4.85 -8.38 -9.52
C TYR A 3 -5.70 -9.50 -10.12
N ASP A 4 -6.78 -9.85 -9.42
CA ASP A 4 -7.69 -10.93 -9.77
C ASP A 4 -8.74 -10.47 -10.78
N LEU A 5 -9.29 -9.26 -10.63
CA LEU A 5 -10.37 -8.74 -11.47
C LEU A 5 -10.17 -7.26 -11.86
N GLY A 6 -10.14 -6.98 -13.16
CA GLY A 6 -10.18 -5.61 -13.71
C GLY A 6 -11.60 -5.22 -14.11
N ILE A 7 -12.15 -4.15 -13.55
CA ILE A 7 -13.53 -3.71 -13.71
C ILE A 7 -13.54 -2.43 -14.54
N VAL A 8 -14.25 -2.43 -15.66
CA VAL A 8 -14.40 -1.25 -16.52
C VAL A 8 -15.80 -0.66 -16.33
N ILE A 9 -15.85 0.64 -16.05
CA ILE A 9 -17.07 1.40 -15.80
C ILE A 9 -17.12 2.57 -16.79
N PRO A 10 -17.93 2.46 -17.86
CA PRO A 10 -18.22 3.59 -18.72
C PRO A 10 -19.05 4.62 -17.95
N VAL A 11 -18.66 5.89 -18.01
CA VAL A 11 -19.32 6.99 -17.31
C VAL A 11 -19.85 8.01 -18.32
N TYR A 12 -21.11 8.42 -18.17
CA TYR A 12 -21.70 9.46 -19.00
C TYR A 12 -22.57 10.42 -18.17
N ARG A 13 -21.98 11.55 -17.74
CA ARG A 13 -22.65 12.60 -16.93
C ARG A 13 -23.21 12.09 -15.59
N SER A 14 -22.66 11.00 -15.07
CA SER A 14 -23.07 10.36 -13.82
C SER A 14 -22.02 10.64 -12.74
N ARG A 15 -22.33 11.49 -11.77
CA ARG A 15 -21.39 11.91 -10.72
C ARG A 15 -21.58 11.10 -9.44
N GLU A 16 -22.68 11.33 -8.71
CA GLU A 16 -22.98 10.68 -7.44
C GLU A 16 -23.13 9.15 -7.52
N SER A 17 -23.68 8.63 -8.62
CA SER A 17 -23.87 7.18 -8.77
C SER A 17 -22.54 6.43 -8.92
N VAL A 18 -21.55 7.02 -9.61
CA VAL A 18 -20.22 6.42 -9.79
C VAL A 18 -19.48 6.34 -8.46
N LYS A 19 -19.51 7.41 -7.65
CA LYS A 19 -18.90 7.41 -6.31
C LYS A 19 -19.46 6.28 -5.44
N LYS A 20 -20.79 6.14 -5.41
CA LYS A 20 -21.46 5.05 -4.67
C LYS A 20 -21.07 3.68 -5.20
N LEU A 21 -21.05 3.50 -6.52
CA LEU A 21 -20.69 2.24 -7.15
C LEU A 21 -19.24 1.82 -6.81
N VAL A 22 -18.29 2.75 -6.86
CA VAL A 22 -16.88 2.48 -6.50
C VAL A 22 -16.78 2.00 -5.05
N LEU A 23 -17.42 2.70 -4.11
CA LEU A 23 -17.42 2.31 -2.68
C LEU A 23 -18.07 0.94 -2.45
N GLU A 24 -19.18 0.63 -3.15
CA GLU A 24 -19.82 -0.68 -3.06
C GLU A 24 -18.96 -1.79 -3.67
N LEU A 25 -18.21 -1.52 -4.73
CA LEU A 25 -17.26 -2.47 -5.32
C LEU A 25 -16.12 -2.77 -4.35
N GLU A 26 -15.49 -1.75 -3.74
CA GLU A 26 -14.46 -1.94 -2.72
C GLU A 26 -14.98 -2.83 -1.57
N LYS A 27 -16.14 -2.47 -1.00
CA LYS A 27 -16.78 -3.25 0.07
C LYS A 27 -17.13 -4.68 -0.35
N THR A 28 -17.47 -4.87 -1.63
CA THR A 28 -17.90 -6.18 -2.14
C THR A 28 -16.72 -7.11 -2.40
N PHE A 29 -15.56 -6.59 -2.81
CA PHE A 29 -14.43 -7.41 -3.26
C PHE A 29 -13.25 -7.43 -2.28
N LEU A 30 -12.93 -6.29 -1.65
CA LEU A 30 -11.76 -6.17 -0.78
C LEU A 30 -12.07 -6.61 0.65
N PRO A 31 -11.09 -7.17 1.38
CA PRO A 31 -9.71 -7.46 0.93
C PRO A 31 -9.57 -8.80 0.17
N ASP A 32 -10.63 -9.61 0.09
CA ASP A 32 -10.57 -11.01 -0.41
C ASP A 32 -10.10 -11.16 -1.85
N ILE A 33 -10.52 -10.23 -2.73
CA ILE A 33 -10.30 -10.29 -4.18
C ILE A 33 -9.68 -8.97 -4.59
N LYS A 34 -8.44 -9.01 -5.12
CA LYS A 34 -7.73 -7.80 -5.52
C LYS A 34 -8.28 -7.27 -6.84
N ILE A 35 -8.85 -6.07 -6.82
CA ILE A 35 -9.49 -5.45 -7.98
C ILE A 35 -8.69 -4.28 -8.56
N ARG A 36 -8.92 -3.99 -9.84
CA ARG A 36 -8.63 -2.70 -10.48
C ARG A 36 -9.91 -2.15 -11.08
N ILE A 37 -10.11 -0.85 -11.03
CA ILE A 37 -11.27 -0.17 -11.61
C ILE A 37 -10.75 0.81 -12.65
N CYS A 38 -11.32 0.80 -13.85
CA CYS A 38 -11.10 1.84 -14.85
C CYS A 38 -12.41 2.56 -15.12
N LEU A 39 -12.49 3.79 -14.61
CA LEU A 39 -13.55 4.75 -14.95
C LEU A 39 -13.20 5.36 -16.30
N VAL A 40 -14.16 5.36 -17.23
CA VAL A 40 -13.97 5.95 -18.55
C VAL A 40 -15.04 7.01 -18.78
N ASP A 41 -14.65 8.28 -18.64
CA ASP A 41 -15.54 9.42 -18.88
C ASP A 41 -15.65 9.69 -20.39
N ASP A 42 -16.83 9.43 -20.93
CA ASP A 42 -17.21 9.61 -22.33
C ASP A 42 -18.17 10.80 -22.52
N SER A 43 -18.30 11.66 -21.51
CA SER A 43 -19.27 12.75 -21.50
C SER A 43 -18.78 14.03 -22.19
N ASN A 44 -17.46 14.19 -22.34
CA ASN A 44 -16.79 15.43 -22.73
C ASN A 44 -17.25 16.63 -21.85
N ASP A 45 -17.50 16.39 -20.56
CA ASP A 45 -17.92 17.36 -19.56
C ASP A 45 -16.81 17.55 -18.52
N GLU A 46 -16.21 18.74 -18.47
CA GLU A 46 -15.11 19.04 -17.53
C GLU A 46 -15.53 18.90 -16.06
N ASP A 47 -16.79 19.22 -15.74
CA ASP A 47 -17.29 19.10 -14.37
C ASP A 47 -17.46 17.64 -13.94
N THR A 48 -17.82 16.75 -14.87
CA THR A 48 -17.83 15.31 -14.60
C THR A 48 -16.42 14.81 -14.36
N ALA A 49 -15.46 15.16 -15.22
CA ALA A 49 -14.07 14.76 -15.07
C ALA A 49 -13.48 15.24 -13.73
N ARG A 50 -13.67 16.53 -13.38
CA ARG A 50 -13.21 17.12 -12.10
C ARG A 50 -13.83 16.40 -10.90
N TYR A 51 -15.14 16.16 -10.94
CA TYR A 51 -15.83 15.44 -9.86
C TYR A 51 -15.25 14.03 -9.65
N LEU A 52 -15.01 13.27 -10.73
CA LEU A 52 -14.46 11.91 -10.64
C LEU A 52 -13.03 11.93 -10.07
N MET A 53 -12.22 12.91 -10.44
CA MET A 53 -10.87 13.09 -9.88
C MET A 53 -10.92 13.32 -8.36
N GLU A 54 -11.76 14.24 -7.91
CA GLU A 54 -11.83 14.63 -6.49
C GLU A 54 -12.51 13.56 -5.61
N ASN A 55 -13.49 12.82 -6.16
CA ASN A 55 -14.39 12.01 -5.35
C ASN A 55 -14.24 10.50 -5.54
N CYS A 56 -13.64 10.05 -6.65
CA CYS A 56 -13.62 8.64 -7.02
C CYS A 56 -12.22 8.03 -7.13
N LEU A 57 -11.15 8.83 -7.13
CA LEU A 57 -9.79 8.30 -7.15
C LEU A 57 -9.47 7.55 -5.85
N ARG A 58 -8.91 6.36 -6.02
CA ARG A 58 -8.55 5.37 -5.00
C ARG A 58 -7.35 4.57 -5.53
N PRO A 59 -6.63 3.81 -4.69
CA PRO A 59 -5.50 2.99 -5.15
C PRO A 59 -5.85 2.05 -6.32
N GLU A 60 -7.08 1.55 -6.34
CA GLU A 60 -7.58 0.62 -7.35
C GLU A 60 -8.06 1.31 -8.63
N VAL A 61 -8.30 2.63 -8.61
CA VAL A 61 -9.05 3.37 -9.65
C VAL A 61 -8.12 4.11 -10.60
N THR A 62 -8.29 3.85 -11.90
CA THR A 62 -7.72 4.63 -13.02
C THR A 62 -8.84 5.38 -13.72
N LEU A 63 -8.63 6.65 -14.05
CA LEU A 63 -9.59 7.48 -14.78
C LEU A 63 -9.05 7.78 -16.18
N ALA A 64 -9.80 7.40 -17.21
CA ALA A 64 -9.56 7.81 -18.58
C ALA A 64 -10.65 8.79 -19.01
N VAL A 65 -10.26 10.00 -19.43
CA VAL A 65 -11.17 11.03 -19.90
C VAL A 65 -11.04 11.13 -21.41
N LEU A 66 -12.13 10.94 -22.15
CA LEU A 66 -12.14 11.00 -23.60
C LEU A 66 -12.35 12.44 -24.09
N ASP A 67 -11.81 12.78 -25.26
CA ASP A 67 -11.90 14.13 -25.87
C ASP A 67 -13.23 14.40 -26.61
N GLY A 68 -14.23 13.54 -26.39
CA GLY A 68 -15.49 13.53 -27.13
C GLY A 68 -16.42 12.41 -26.64
N ASN A 69 -17.61 12.34 -27.24
CA ASN A 69 -18.58 11.27 -27.02
C ASN A 69 -18.45 10.21 -28.12
N PHE A 70 -17.84 9.09 -27.78
CA PHE A 70 -17.58 7.95 -28.67
C PHE A 70 -18.53 6.76 -28.41
N GLY A 71 -19.28 6.82 -27.31
CA GLY A 71 -20.25 5.82 -26.89
C GLY A 71 -19.66 4.72 -26.02
N GLN A 72 -20.56 4.03 -25.30
CA GLN A 72 -20.24 3.02 -24.29
C GLN A 72 -19.26 1.93 -24.76
N GLN A 73 -19.34 1.44 -26.00
CA GLN A 73 -18.42 0.40 -26.48
C GLN A 73 -16.98 0.92 -26.68
N ALA A 74 -16.83 2.17 -27.12
CA ALA A 74 -15.53 2.81 -27.24
C ALA A 74 -14.93 3.06 -25.85
N ALA A 75 -15.75 3.50 -24.89
CA ALA A 75 -15.37 3.61 -23.49
C ALA A 75 -14.93 2.26 -22.89
N ILE A 76 -15.67 1.17 -23.16
CA ILE A 76 -15.28 -0.19 -22.74
C ILE A 76 -13.95 -0.61 -23.35
N LEU A 77 -13.73 -0.34 -24.64
CA LEU A 77 -12.47 -0.66 -25.32
C LEU A 77 -11.29 0.09 -24.68
N CYS A 78 -11.47 1.39 -24.42
CA CYS A 78 -10.50 2.21 -23.71
C CYS A 78 -10.21 1.62 -22.33
N GLY A 79 -11.24 1.36 -21.53
CA GLY A 79 -11.07 0.82 -20.19
C GLY A 79 -10.35 -0.53 -20.17
N LEU A 80 -10.68 -1.46 -21.08
CA LEU A 80 -10.01 -2.77 -21.15
C LEU A 80 -8.52 -2.65 -21.54
N ARG A 81 -8.14 -1.62 -22.29
CA ARG A 81 -6.75 -1.34 -22.64
C ARG A 81 -5.97 -0.69 -21.49
N HIS A 82 -6.65 0.01 -20.58
CA HIS A 82 -6.00 0.85 -19.56
C HIS A 82 -6.20 0.39 -18.10
N VAL A 83 -7.11 -0.54 -17.81
CA VAL A 83 -7.35 -1.07 -16.45
C VAL A 83 -6.15 -1.85 -15.87
N GLY A 84 -5.23 -2.30 -16.73
CA GLY A 84 -4.03 -3.04 -16.35
C GLY A 84 -4.19 -4.56 -16.41
N PRO A 85 -3.11 -5.33 -16.24
CA PRO A 85 -3.13 -6.78 -16.37
C PRO A 85 -3.81 -7.45 -15.16
N CYS A 86 -4.99 -8.04 -15.40
CA CYS A 86 -5.77 -8.80 -14.43
C CYS A 86 -6.02 -10.25 -14.91
N ARG A 87 -6.24 -11.18 -13.97
CA ARG A 87 -6.59 -12.58 -14.30
C ARG A 87 -7.95 -12.70 -15.00
N THR A 88 -8.89 -11.87 -14.59
CA THR A 88 -10.24 -11.76 -15.17
C THR A 88 -10.61 -10.29 -15.35
N TYR A 89 -11.60 -10.02 -16.20
CA TYR A 89 -12.07 -8.67 -16.51
C TYR A 89 -13.59 -8.62 -16.49
N GLY A 90 -14.15 -7.61 -15.83
CA GLY A 90 -15.58 -7.34 -15.78
C GLY A 90 -15.95 -5.98 -16.36
N THR A 91 -17.20 -5.84 -16.79
CA THR A 91 -17.80 -4.54 -17.11
C THR A 91 -19.09 -4.38 -16.32
N ILE A 92 -19.34 -3.17 -15.83
CA ILE A 92 -20.54 -2.79 -15.07
C ILE A 92 -20.92 -1.36 -15.44
N ASP A 93 -22.21 -1.07 -15.53
CA ASP A 93 -22.70 0.28 -15.85
C ASP A 93 -22.77 1.17 -14.60
N ASP A 94 -22.74 2.49 -14.80
CA ASP A 94 -22.72 3.53 -13.76
C ASP A 94 -24.10 3.88 -13.15
N ASP A 95 -25.15 3.15 -13.51
CA ASP A 95 -26.55 3.48 -13.22
C ASP A 95 -27.12 2.88 -11.93
N LEU A 96 -26.32 2.07 -11.21
CA LEU A 96 -26.69 1.32 -10.00
C LEU A 96 -27.85 0.32 -10.20
N GLU A 97 -28.31 0.05 -11.43
CA GLU A 97 -29.28 -1.02 -11.70
C GLU A 97 -28.62 -2.41 -11.53
N GLN A 98 -27.31 -2.47 -11.76
CA GLN A 98 -26.48 -3.66 -11.71
C GLN A 98 -25.84 -3.81 -10.33
N PRO A 99 -26.21 -4.83 -9.53
CA PRO A 99 -25.68 -4.95 -8.18
C PRO A 99 -24.23 -5.49 -8.20
N PRO A 100 -23.27 -4.85 -7.50
CA PRO A 100 -21.89 -5.34 -7.34
C PRO A 100 -21.78 -6.80 -6.90
N ARG A 101 -22.72 -7.26 -6.04
CA ARG A 101 -22.81 -8.66 -5.61
C ARG A 101 -23.01 -9.64 -6.77
N MET A 102 -23.71 -9.21 -7.82
CA MET A 102 -23.89 -10.01 -9.03
C MET A 102 -22.60 -10.09 -9.83
N LEU A 103 -21.84 -8.99 -9.92
CA LEU A 103 -20.50 -9.01 -10.52
C LEU A 103 -19.58 -10.00 -9.77
N ARG A 104 -19.62 -10.04 -8.43
CA ARG A 104 -18.86 -11.03 -7.63
C ARG A 104 -19.27 -12.47 -7.92
N LYS A 105 -20.57 -12.74 -8.12
CA LYS A 105 -21.04 -14.08 -8.53
C LYS A 105 -20.53 -14.49 -9.91
N LEU A 106 -20.56 -13.58 -10.88
CA LEU A 106 -20.02 -13.82 -12.22
C LEU A 106 -18.52 -14.07 -12.19
N TYR A 107 -17.79 -13.26 -11.39
CA TYR A 107 -16.37 -13.47 -11.13
C TYR A 107 -16.10 -14.88 -10.61
N GLY A 108 -16.85 -15.36 -9.61
CA GLY A 108 -16.70 -16.72 -9.10
C GLY A 108 -16.84 -17.79 -10.18
N GLN A 109 -17.79 -17.66 -11.11
CA GLN A 109 -17.93 -18.64 -12.21
C GLN A 109 -16.70 -18.69 -13.13
N VAL A 110 -16.14 -17.53 -13.45
CA VAL A 110 -14.99 -17.42 -14.35
C VAL A 110 -13.69 -17.80 -13.63
N ALA A 111 -13.50 -17.35 -12.40
CA ALA A 111 -12.33 -17.62 -11.58
C ALA A 111 -12.21 -19.11 -11.20
N ASP A 112 -13.35 -19.79 -10.96
CA ASP A 112 -13.40 -21.24 -10.71
C ASP A 112 -13.20 -22.08 -11.99
N GLY A 113 -13.04 -21.44 -13.16
CA GLY A 113 -12.87 -22.12 -14.45
C GLY A 113 -14.14 -22.80 -14.98
N LYS A 114 -15.32 -22.46 -14.45
CA LYS A 114 -16.61 -23.02 -14.90
C LYS A 114 -16.95 -22.52 -16.31
N CYS A 115 -16.63 -21.27 -16.61
CA CYS A 115 -16.84 -20.67 -17.92
C CYS A 115 -15.76 -19.64 -18.29
N ASP A 116 -15.63 -19.35 -19.58
CA ASP A 116 -14.69 -18.34 -20.10
C ASP A 116 -15.28 -16.93 -20.06
N LEU A 117 -16.62 -16.85 -20.07
CA LEU A 117 -17.40 -15.62 -20.14
C LEU A 117 -18.76 -15.83 -19.45
N ALA A 118 -19.06 -15.01 -18.45
CA ALA A 118 -20.32 -15.04 -17.72
C ALA A 118 -21.08 -13.71 -17.89
N TYR A 119 -22.38 -13.76 -18.15
CA TYR A 119 -23.25 -12.59 -18.28
C TYR A 119 -24.28 -12.52 -17.16
N GLY A 120 -24.46 -11.32 -16.60
CA GLY A 120 -25.56 -11.01 -15.70
C GLY A 120 -26.78 -10.53 -16.47
N ILE A 121 -27.88 -11.28 -16.42
CA ILE A 121 -29.12 -10.98 -17.14
C ILE A 121 -30.20 -10.50 -16.16
N PRO A 122 -30.80 -9.31 -16.38
CA PRO A 122 -31.87 -8.82 -15.53
C PRO A 122 -33.13 -9.69 -15.68
N ALA A 123 -33.65 -10.21 -14.57
CA ALA A 123 -34.90 -10.95 -14.48
C ALA A 123 -36.07 -9.97 -14.27
N TYR A 124 -36.49 -9.29 -15.33
CA TYR A 124 -37.76 -8.57 -15.31
C TYR A 124 -38.88 -9.61 -15.26
N LYS A 125 -39.60 -9.72 -14.12
CA LYS A 125 -40.66 -10.71 -13.86
C LYS A 125 -41.36 -11.20 -15.14
N ILE A 126 -41.14 -12.47 -15.46
CA ILE A 126 -42.00 -13.25 -16.34
C ILE A 126 -43.28 -13.48 -15.52
N SER A 127 -44.34 -12.73 -15.79
CA SER A 127 -45.68 -13.12 -15.41
C SER A 127 -46.13 -14.24 -16.34
N ASP A 128 -46.39 -15.40 -15.72
CA ASP A 128 -47.21 -16.52 -16.18
C ASP A 128 -46.76 -17.28 -17.44
N HIS A 129 -46.01 -18.38 -17.23
CA HIS A 129 -46.53 -19.74 -17.50
C HIS A 129 -45.51 -20.85 -17.18
N LYS A 130 -46.03 -21.91 -16.54
CA LYS A 130 -45.48 -23.27 -16.32
C LYS A 130 -44.42 -23.43 -15.21
N MET A 131 -44.90 -23.37 -13.96
CA MET A 131 -44.45 -24.28 -12.90
C MET A 131 -45.41 -25.47 -12.90
N LEU A 132 -44.92 -26.65 -13.31
CA LEU A 132 -45.50 -27.92 -12.90
C LEU A 132 -44.95 -28.19 -11.50
N HIS A 133 -45.79 -28.18 -10.48
CA HIS A 133 -45.84 -29.17 -9.39
C HIS A 133 -47.01 -28.89 -8.46
N HIS A 134 -47.61 -29.98 -7.98
CA HIS A 134 -48.78 -30.08 -7.12
C HIS A 134 -48.66 -29.32 -5.80
N GLY A 135 -49.76 -28.71 -5.37
CA GLY A 135 -49.97 -28.21 -4.02
C GLY A 135 -51.15 -27.25 -3.98
N ARG A 136 -52.20 -27.63 -3.25
CA ARG A 136 -53.37 -26.79 -2.95
C ARG A 136 -52.94 -25.62 -2.06
N ASP A 137 -53.38 -24.41 -2.38
CA ASP A 137 -54.36 -23.69 -1.54
C ASP A 137 -54.71 -22.32 -2.12
N HIS A 138 -55.99 -21.97 -1.92
CA HIS A 138 -56.63 -20.72 -2.26
C HIS A 138 -56.07 -19.55 -1.43
N ASP A 139 -55.84 -18.39 -2.04
CA ASP A 139 -56.71 -17.22 -1.81
C ASP A 139 -56.43 -16.11 -2.84
N VAL A 140 -57.52 -15.51 -3.32
CA VAL A 140 -57.57 -14.53 -4.41
C VAL A 140 -57.87 -13.16 -3.80
N SER A 141 -56.95 -12.20 -3.91
CA SER A 141 -57.31 -10.78 -3.84
C SER A 141 -56.88 -10.05 -5.12
N LYS A 142 -57.90 -9.63 -5.86
CA LYS A 142 -57.83 -8.90 -7.13
C LYS A 142 -57.25 -7.49 -6.92
N GLY A 143 -56.26 -7.12 -7.73
CA GLY A 143 -55.70 -5.76 -7.75
C GLY A 143 -55.17 -5.32 -9.11
N ARG A 144 -56.03 -4.64 -9.89
CA ARG A 144 -55.77 -3.68 -10.99
C ARG A 144 -54.69 -3.98 -12.05
N LYS A 145 -55.19 -4.31 -13.25
CA LYS A 145 -54.52 -4.20 -14.56
C LYS A 145 -53.97 -2.77 -14.78
N ARG A 146 -52.69 -2.63 -15.16
CA ARG A 146 -52.21 -1.44 -15.90
C ARG A 146 -50.97 -1.74 -16.77
N ASN A 147 -51.16 -1.52 -18.07
CA ASN A 147 -50.21 -1.29 -19.17
C ASN A 147 -49.15 -2.36 -19.50
N GLY A 148 -49.52 -3.23 -20.44
CA GLY A 148 -48.61 -4.08 -21.20
C GLY A 148 -47.59 -3.25 -22.00
N ARG A 149 -46.32 -3.66 -21.94
CA ARG A 149 -45.23 -3.08 -22.74
C ARG A 149 -45.35 -3.57 -24.20
N PRO A 150 -44.96 -2.77 -25.22
CA PRO A 150 -45.30 -3.08 -26.61
C PRO A 150 -44.47 -4.23 -27.22
N VAL A 151 -45.08 -4.90 -28.19
CA VAL A 151 -44.65 -6.17 -28.83
C VAL A 151 -43.28 -6.09 -29.53
N TYR A 152 -42.78 -4.90 -29.91
CA TYR A 152 -41.53 -4.74 -30.67
C TYR A 152 -40.26 -5.18 -29.92
N ARG A 153 -40.26 -5.23 -28.58
CA ARG A 153 -39.10 -5.72 -27.80
C ARG A 153 -38.90 -7.24 -27.92
N ARG A 154 -39.96 -8.01 -28.22
CA ARG A 154 -39.91 -9.46 -28.49
C ARG A 154 -39.32 -9.77 -29.88
N VAL A 155 -39.55 -8.88 -30.85
CA VAL A 155 -39.02 -8.99 -32.22
C VAL A 155 -37.51 -8.69 -32.25
N GLY A 156 -37.06 -7.68 -31.50
CA GLY A 156 -35.65 -7.34 -31.38
C GLY A 156 -34.77 -8.45 -30.75
N SER A 157 -35.28 -9.17 -29.75
CA SER A 157 -34.54 -10.29 -29.14
C SER A 157 -34.38 -11.49 -30.09
N GLY A 158 -35.41 -11.81 -30.88
CA GLY A 158 -35.37 -12.89 -31.87
C GLY A 158 -34.41 -12.61 -33.04
N MET A 159 -34.39 -11.36 -33.54
CA MET A 159 -33.41 -10.92 -34.56
C MET A 159 -31.99 -10.99 -34.02
N ARG A 160 -31.75 -10.54 -32.79
CA ARG A 160 -30.43 -10.58 -32.15
C ARG A 160 -29.91 -12.02 -32.02
N ASP A 161 -30.75 -12.94 -31.52
CA ASP A 161 -30.34 -14.32 -31.28
C ASP A 161 -30.03 -15.03 -32.61
N LEU A 162 -30.74 -14.70 -33.70
CA LEU A 162 -30.43 -15.15 -35.06
C LEU A 162 -29.08 -14.59 -35.57
N LEU A 163 -28.82 -13.30 -35.32
CA LEU A 163 -27.62 -12.59 -35.80
C LEU A 163 -26.35 -13.09 -35.10
N PHE A 164 -26.40 -13.25 -33.78
CA PHE A 164 -25.27 -13.78 -32.99
C PHE A 164 -25.01 -15.27 -33.27
N SER A 165 -26.05 -16.08 -33.45
CA SER A 165 -25.89 -17.52 -33.72
C SER A 165 -25.46 -17.83 -35.16
N ARG A 166 -25.92 -17.08 -36.17
CA ARG A 166 -25.57 -17.34 -37.58
C ARG A 166 -24.32 -16.62 -38.10
N LEU A 167 -23.98 -15.44 -37.59
CA LEU A 167 -22.88 -14.62 -38.14
C LEU A 167 -21.62 -14.59 -37.27
N ILE A 168 -21.74 -14.85 -35.96
CA ILE A 168 -20.69 -14.58 -34.95
C ILE A 168 -20.33 -15.86 -34.14
N GLY A 169 -20.98 -17.00 -34.42
CA GLY A 169 -20.67 -18.27 -33.76
C GLY A 169 -21.13 -18.39 -32.30
N ALA A 170 -22.14 -17.62 -31.88
CA ALA A 170 -22.65 -17.68 -30.51
C ALA A 170 -23.37 -19.00 -30.17
N PRO A 171 -23.19 -19.56 -28.96
CA PRO A 171 -23.96 -20.71 -28.48
C PRO A 171 -25.48 -20.46 -28.48
N ARG A 172 -26.29 -21.47 -28.83
CA ARG A 172 -27.76 -21.37 -28.80
C ARG A 172 -28.25 -21.07 -27.37
N GLY A 173 -29.15 -20.08 -27.24
CA GLY A 173 -29.77 -19.69 -25.96
C GLY A 173 -29.01 -18.63 -25.16
N MET A 174 -27.82 -18.21 -25.62
CA MET A 174 -27.00 -17.21 -24.94
C MET A 174 -27.63 -15.81 -25.02
N LYS A 175 -27.75 -15.14 -23.88
CA LYS A 175 -28.11 -13.72 -23.79
C LYS A 175 -26.88 -12.87 -23.50
N VAL A 176 -26.82 -11.68 -24.11
CA VAL A 176 -25.74 -10.70 -23.87
C VAL A 176 -26.23 -9.55 -23.01
N SER A 177 -25.32 -9.01 -22.20
CA SER A 177 -25.54 -7.88 -21.28
C SER A 177 -24.25 -7.06 -21.15
N SER A 178 -24.38 -5.81 -20.71
CA SER A 178 -23.24 -4.98 -20.29
C SER A 178 -22.62 -5.49 -18.98
N LEU A 179 -23.39 -6.12 -18.09
CA LEU A 179 -22.87 -6.80 -16.90
C LEU A 179 -22.27 -8.16 -17.28
N ARG A 180 -20.96 -8.32 -17.14
CA ARG A 180 -20.25 -9.55 -17.50
C ARG A 180 -18.89 -9.66 -16.83
N VAL A 181 -18.36 -10.88 -16.77
CA VAL A 181 -16.96 -11.18 -16.42
C VAL A 181 -16.38 -12.16 -17.45
N MET A 182 -15.10 -12.00 -17.79
CA MET A 182 -14.38 -12.77 -18.81
C MET A 182 -12.99 -13.15 -18.32
N THR A 183 -12.43 -14.23 -18.84
CA THR A 183 -11.01 -14.56 -18.64
C THR A 183 -10.09 -13.55 -19.33
N ALA A 184 -8.87 -13.41 -18.85
CA ALA A 184 -7.84 -12.59 -19.51
C ALA A 184 -7.60 -12.98 -20.96
N GLN A 185 -7.70 -14.27 -21.27
CA GLN A 185 -7.51 -14.78 -22.63
C GLN A 185 -8.60 -14.26 -23.58
N VAL A 186 -9.87 -14.30 -23.17
CA VAL A 186 -11.00 -13.77 -23.95
C VAL A 186 -10.81 -12.28 -24.25
N VAL A 187 -10.42 -11.48 -23.25
CA VAL A 187 -10.16 -10.05 -23.46
C VAL A 187 -8.99 -9.83 -24.41
N LYS A 188 -7.87 -10.55 -24.21
CA LYS A 188 -6.70 -10.46 -25.09
C LYS A 188 -7.06 -10.75 -26.56
N ASP A 189 -7.89 -11.76 -26.79
CA ASP A 189 -8.34 -12.12 -28.13
C ASP A 189 -9.27 -11.09 -28.76
N ALA A 190 -10.20 -10.56 -27.98
CA ALA A 190 -11.11 -9.51 -28.43
C ALA A 190 -10.34 -8.21 -28.79
N LEU A 191 -9.35 -7.83 -27.98
CA LEU A 191 -8.51 -6.65 -28.23
C LEU A 191 -7.57 -6.82 -29.43
N ALA A 192 -7.09 -8.04 -29.68
CA ALA A 192 -6.22 -8.37 -30.81
C ALA A 192 -6.91 -8.20 -32.18
N MET A 193 -8.24 -8.08 -32.23
CA MET A 193 -8.96 -7.83 -33.48
C MET A 193 -8.66 -6.44 -34.08
N LYS A 194 -8.10 -5.47 -33.35
CA LYS A 194 -7.76 -4.12 -33.88
C LYS A 194 -8.90 -3.50 -34.75
N PRO A 195 -10.09 -3.23 -34.16
CA PRO A 195 -11.27 -2.76 -34.90
C PRO A 195 -11.05 -1.38 -35.55
N ARG A 196 -11.36 -1.25 -36.85
CA ARG A 196 -11.41 0.04 -37.56
C ARG A 196 -12.82 0.66 -37.46
N GLY A 197 -12.97 1.69 -36.62
CA GLY A 197 -14.17 2.56 -36.57
C GLY A 197 -15.38 2.05 -35.76
N PHE A 198 -15.56 0.73 -35.57
CA PHE A 198 -16.63 0.18 -34.74
C PHE A 198 -16.15 -1.01 -33.90
N PHE A 199 -16.45 -0.99 -32.60
CA PHE A 199 -16.15 -2.06 -31.66
C PHE A 199 -17.40 -2.49 -30.91
N TYR A 200 -17.58 -3.80 -30.74
CA TYR A 200 -18.60 -4.38 -29.88
C TYR A 200 -18.03 -5.58 -29.14
N LEU A 201 -17.85 -5.47 -27.82
CA LEU A 201 -17.04 -6.41 -27.04
C LEU A 201 -17.52 -7.86 -27.15
N SER A 202 -18.82 -8.13 -26.99
CA SER A 202 -19.34 -9.50 -27.07
C SER A 202 -19.15 -10.11 -28.47
N ALA A 203 -19.24 -9.30 -29.52
CA ALA A 203 -19.04 -9.78 -30.89
C ALA A 203 -17.55 -10.06 -31.15
N ALA A 204 -16.67 -9.18 -30.67
CA ALA A 204 -15.23 -9.38 -30.75
C ALA A 204 -14.76 -10.62 -29.99
N ALA A 205 -15.27 -10.84 -28.77
CA ALA A 205 -14.94 -12.01 -27.95
C ALA A 205 -15.32 -13.32 -28.64
N LEU A 206 -16.56 -13.41 -29.14
CA LEU A 206 -17.06 -14.62 -29.81
C LEU A 206 -16.37 -14.84 -31.16
N LYS A 207 -16.23 -13.78 -31.96
CA LYS A 207 -15.62 -13.88 -33.30
C LYS A 207 -14.14 -14.24 -33.23
N SER A 208 -13.40 -13.65 -32.29
CA SER A 208 -11.97 -13.97 -32.10
C SER A 208 -11.77 -15.41 -31.65
N ALA A 209 -12.66 -15.96 -30.83
CA ALA A 209 -12.63 -17.38 -30.46
C ALA A 209 -12.95 -18.29 -31.64
N GLU A 210 -13.97 -17.97 -32.44
CA GLU A 210 -14.32 -18.69 -33.67
C GLU A 210 -13.13 -18.74 -34.64
N ILE A 211 -12.50 -17.59 -34.93
CA ILE A 211 -11.34 -17.49 -35.82
C ILE A 211 -10.16 -18.34 -35.32
N LYS A 212 -9.99 -18.45 -33.99
CA LYS A 212 -8.92 -19.23 -33.36
C LYS A 212 -9.31 -20.69 -33.09
N GLY A 213 -10.43 -21.16 -33.62
CA GLY A 213 -10.91 -22.54 -33.45
C GLY A 213 -11.26 -22.91 -32.00
N ARG A 214 -11.52 -21.91 -31.14
CA ARG A 214 -11.85 -22.12 -29.72
C ARG A 214 -13.35 -22.00 -29.47
N LYS A 215 -13.89 -22.94 -28.72
CA LYS A 215 -15.29 -22.91 -28.28
C LYS A 215 -15.37 -22.33 -26.86
N LEU A 216 -15.83 -21.08 -26.75
CA LEU A 216 -15.99 -20.43 -25.45
C LEU A 216 -17.13 -21.09 -24.65
N LYS A 217 -16.87 -21.41 -23.38
CA LYS A 217 -17.90 -21.75 -22.41
C LYS A 217 -18.54 -20.45 -21.93
N VAL A 218 -19.83 -20.27 -22.17
CA VAL A 218 -20.57 -19.06 -21.83
C VAL A 218 -21.73 -19.37 -20.90
N GLU A 219 -21.85 -18.61 -19.81
CA GLU A 219 -22.91 -18.79 -18.81
C GLU A 219 -23.78 -17.53 -18.64
N ASN A 220 -25.07 -17.73 -18.37
CA ASN A 220 -26.04 -16.68 -18.09
C ASN A 220 -26.59 -16.83 -16.67
N LEU A 221 -26.26 -15.90 -15.79
CA LEU A 221 -26.82 -15.84 -14.44
C LEU A 221 -27.85 -14.70 -14.35
N TYR A 222 -28.94 -14.94 -13.65
CA TYR A 222 -30.06 -14.01 -13.56
C TYR A 222 -30.06 -13.23 -12.24
N TYR A 223 -30.43 -11.94 -12.27
CA TYR A 223 -30.52 -11.09 -11.08
C TYR A 223 -31.72 -10.15 -11.12
N THR A 224 -32.18 -9.72 -9.93
CA THR A 224 -33.20 -8.69 -9.80
C THR A 224 -32.53 -7.30 -9.85
N PRO A 225 -32.89 -6.43 -10.82
CA PRO A 225 -32.28 -5.10 -10.94
C PRO A 225 -32.60 -4.20 -9.75
N GLY A 226 -31.66 -3.30 -9.40
CA GLY A 226 -31.90 -2.21 -8.45
C GLY A 226 -32.87 -1.15 -9.01
N ARG A 227 -33.33 -0.23 -8.15
CA ARG A 227 -34.07 0.95 -8.63
C ARG A 227 -33.09 1.92 -9.28
N ARG A 228 -33.29 2.23 -10.56
CA ARG A 228 -32.56 3.29 -11.27
C ARG A 228 -32.73 4.62 -10.53
N GLN A 229 -31.65 5.20 -10.05
CA GLN A 229 -31.71 6.50 -9.37
C GLN A 229 -31.47 7.67 -10.35
N TYR A 230 -30.75 7.46 -11.47
CA TYR A 230 -30.37 8.51 -12.42
C TYR A 230 -30.41 8.03 -13.91
N GLY A 231 -30.81 8.93 -14.83
CA GLY A 231 -30.75 8.74 -16.30
C GLY A 231 -32.02 8.18 -16.98
N PHE A 232 -32.25 8.58 -18.25
CA PHE A 232 -33.32 8.08 -19.12
C PHE A 232 -32.76 7.17 -20.24
N SER A 233 -33.47 6.09 -20.60
CA SER A 233 -33.06 5.18 -21.69
C SER A 233 -33.32 5.79 -23.07
N GLY A 234 -32.28 6.29 -23.74
CA GLY A 234 -32.36 6.99 -25.04
C GLY A 234 -32.34 6.12 -26.31
N TYR A 235 -32.76 4.85 -26.24
CA TYR A 235 -32.75 3.94 -27.39
C TYR A 235 -34.02 4.06 -28.25
N ASN A 236 -33.91 4.72 -29.40
CA ASN A 236 -34.90 4.69 -30.48
C ASN A 236 -34.66 3.47 -31.39
N LEU A 237 -35.72 2.89 -31.98
CA LEU A 237 -35.69 1.69 -32.85
C LEU A 237 -34.65 1.80 -33.97
N GLY A 238 -34.48 3.00 -34.57
CA GLY A 238 -33.47 3.25 -35.59
C GLY A 238 -32.02 3.08 -35.12
N LYS A 239 -31.72 3.41 -33.85
CA LYS A 239 -30.38 3.18 -33.26
C LYS A 239 -30.10 1.69 -33.09
N LEU A 240 -31.13 0.90 -32.76
CA LEU A 240 -31.01 -0.55 -32.58
C LEU A 240 -30.74 -1.25 -33.92
N LEU A 241 -31.45 -0.86 -34.99
CA LEU A 241 -31.23 -1.40 -36.34
C LEU A 241 -29.84 -1.05 -36.87
N ARG A 242 -29.38 0.19 -36.68
CA ARG A 242 -28.02 0.61 -37.05
C ARG A 242 -26.95 -0.18 -36.30
N LEU A 243 -27.15 -0.44 -35.00
CA LEU A 243 -26.24 -1.27 -34.20
C LEU A 243 -26.12 -2.69 -34.77
N TYR A 244 -27.25 -3.34 -35.06
CA TYR A 244 -27.25 -4.69 -35.63
C TYR A 244 -26.67 -4.74 -37.05
N GLY A 245 -26.94 -3.72 -37.87
CA GLY A 245 -26.31 -3.57 -39.19
C GLY A 245 -24.79 -3.45 -39.11
N ASN A 246 -24.28 -2.62 -38.20
CA ASN A 246 -22.84 -2.50 -37.95
C ASN A 246 -22.24 -3.82 -37.47
N ILE A 247 -22.88 -4.52 -36.53
CA ILE A 247 -22.39 -5.81 -36.05
C ILE A 247 -22.29 -6.82 -37.21
N ALA A 248 -23.33 -6.92 -38.06
CA ALA A 248 -23.33 -7.82 -39.22
C ALA A 248 -22.23 -7.46 -40.23
N TRP A 249 -22.03 -6.17 -40.51
CA TRP A 249 -21.01 -5.68 -41.43
C TRP A 249 -19.60 -5.98 -40.93
N TYR A 250 -19.27 -5.54 -39.71
CA TYR A 250 -17.91 -5.59 -39.17
C TYR A 250 -17.50 -6.98 -38.66
N TYR A 251 -18.44 -7.83 -38.24
CA TYR A 251 -18.13 -9.16 -37.67
C TYR A 251 -18.67 -10.34 -38.48
N GLY A 252 -19.60 -10.12 -39.41
CA GLY A 252 -20.25 -11.20 -40.18
C GLY A 252 -19.78 -11.32 -41.64
N LEU A 253 -19.64 -10.21 -42.37
CA LEU A 253 -19.40 -10.20 -43.82
C LEU A 253 -17.93 -10.04 -44.24
N ASP A 254 -17.06 -9.47 -43.39
CA ASP A 254 -15.62 -9.36 -43.68
C ASP A 254 -14.89 -10.68 -43.37
N ARG A 255 -14.95 -11.64 -44.30
CA ARG A 255 -14.23 -12.92 -44.26
C ARG A 255 -12.73 -12.82 -44.59
N GLY A 256 -12.15 -11.62 -44.64
CA GLY A 256 -10.80 -11.42 -45.21
C GLY A 256 -9.90 -10.39 -44.53
N GLY A 257 -10.18 -9.96 -43.29
CA GLY A 257 -9.23 -9.15 -42.52
C GLY A 257 -8.88 -7.78 -43.12
N LYS A 258 -9.68 -7.23 -44.06
CA LYS A 258 -9.42 -5.90 -44.63
C LYS A 258 -9.84 -4.78 -43.66
N GLY A 259 -10.70 -5.07 -42.69
CA GLY A 259 -11.02 -4.21 -41.54
C GLY A 259 -10.06 -4.31 -40.34
N LEU A 260 -9.09 -5.23 -40.34
CA LEU A 260 -8.19 -5.52 -39.21
C LEU A 260 -6.75 -5.21 -39.63
N GLY A 261 -6.14 -4.15 -39.10
CA GLY A 261 -4.84 -3.66 -39.57
C GLY A 261 -3.63 -4.44 -39.05
N GLN A 262 -2.62 -4.62 -39.92
CA GLN A 262 -1.21 -4.85 -39.52
C GLN A 262 -0.61 -3.59 -38.87
N ASP A 263 0.53 -3.77 -38.21
CA ASP A 263 1.12 -3.00 -37.11
C ASP A 263 1.16 -1.47 -37.21
N GLU A 264 0.98 -0.84 -36.04
CA GLU A 264 1.25 0.58 -35.80
C GLU A 264 2.77 0.80 -35.92
N LYS A 265 3.21 1.50 -36.98
CA LYS A 265 4.44 2.30 -36.92
C LYS A 265 4.03 3.71 -36.53
N GLU A 266 4.68 4.24 -35.50
CA GLU A 266 4.59 5.64 -35.09
C GLU A 266 4.88 6.58 -36.27
N CYS A 267 4.09 7.66 -36.32
CA CYS A 267 4.22 8.89 -37.09
C CYS A 267 5.11 8.92 -38.34
N GLY A 268 4.47 9.13 -39.50
CA GLY A 268 5.06 9.77 -40.67
C GLY A 268 4.00 10.61 -41.37
N GLN A 269 4.27 11.91 -41.51
CA GLN A 269 3.41 12.91 -42.15
C GLN A 269 3.10 12.54 -43.61
N GLY A 270 1.88 12.85 -44.05
CA GLY A 270 1.51 12.90 -45.46
C GLY A 270 0.43 11.90 -45.86
N GLY A 271 -0.82 12.36 -45.93
CA GLY A 271 -1.91 11.59 -46.55
C GLY A 271 -3.29 12.08 -46.14
N ASN A 272 -3.98 12.74 -47.08
CA ASN A 272 -5.26 13.40 -46.91
C ASN A 272 -6.45 12.41 -46.82
N GLY A 273 -6.41 11.51 -45.85
CA GLY A 273 -7.48 10.56 -45.54
C GLY A 273 -7.75 10.55 -44.03
N ARG A 274 -8.83 11.22 -43.59
CA ARG A 274 -9.31 11.16 -42.19
C ARG A 274 -9.66 9.71 -41.83
N ARG A 275 -8.70 8.92 -41.33
CA ARG A 275 -8.95 7.61 -40.72
C ARG A 275 -9.58 7.81 -39.33
N GLN A 276 -10.77 7.25 -39.15
CA GLN A 276 -11.61 7.45 -37.96
C GLN A 276 -11.08 6.61 -36.78
N THR A 277 -10.50 7.26 -35.77
CA THR A 277 -10.08 6.65 -34.50
C THR A 277 -11.31 6.25 -33.66
N VAL A 278 -11.30 5.06 -33.03
CA VAL A 278 -12.44 4.52 -32.25
C VAL A 278 -12.73 5.34 -30.99
N TYR A 279 -11.69 5.89 -30.36
CA TYR A 279 -11.74 6.88 -29.29
C TYR A 279 -10.44 7.67 -29.29
N ARG A 280 -10.41 8.81 -28.59
CA ARG A 280 -9.18 9.52 -28.23
C ARG A 280 -9.25 9.93 -26.76
N ILE A 281 -8.12 9.78 -26.07
CA ILE A 281 -7.99 10.12 -24.65
C ILE A 281 -7.47 11.56 -24.56
N ARG A 282 -8.17 12.39 -23.80
CA ARG A 282 -7.69 13.70 -23.37
C ARG A 282 -6.73 13.54 -22.20
N ASP A 283 -7.19 12.88 -21.13
CA ASP A 283 -6.44 12.70 -19.89
C ASP A 283 -6.46 11.23 -19.46
N LEU A 284 -5.31 10.69 -19.06
CA LEU A 284 -5.21 9.38 -18.43
C LEU A 284 -4.59 9.52 -17.05
N ILE A 285 -5.42 9.47 -16.04
CA ILE A 285 -5.05 9.67 -14.65
C ILE A 285 -4.94 8.30 -13.99
N ARG A 286 -3.73 7.96 -13.57
CA ARG A 286 -3.42 6.73 -12.84
C ARG A 286 -3.18 7.07 -11.38
N PRO A 287 -3.51 6.17 -10.45
CA PRO A 287 -3.10 6.36 -9.07
C PRO A 287 -1.57 6.33 -9.03
N GLU A 288 -1.00 7.25 -8.25
CA GLU A 288 0.41 7.17 -7.89
C GLU A 288 0.70 5.83 -7.23
N LYS A 289 1.94 5.37 -7.37
CA LYS A 289 2.32 4.08 -6.83
C LYS A 289 3.59 4.18 -6.02
N LEU A 290 3.48 3.85 -4.74
CA LEU A 290 4.55 3.98 -3.78
C LEU A 290 5.13 2.61 -3.44
N LEU A 291 6.44 2.46 -3.63
CA LEU A 291 7.16 1.29 -3.10
C LEU A 291 7.46 1.52 -1.62
N MET A 292 6.93 0.65 -0.77
CA MET A 292 7.22 0.62 0.65
C MET A 292 8.22 -0.49 0.95
N LEU A 293 9.34 -0.13 1.58
CA LEU A 293 10.35 -1.09 2.02
C LEU A 293 10.13 -1.43 3.50
N GLY A 294 9.65 -2.66 3.77
CA GLY A 294 9.32 -3.17 5.10
C GLY A 294 7.82 -3.11 5.40
N GLY A 295 7.29 -4.18 5.98
CA GLY A 295 5.85 -4.34 6.26
C GLY A 295 5.52 -4.81 7.67
N SER A 296 6.44 -4.57 8.63
CA SER A 296 6.21 -4.86 10.04
C SER A 296 5.16 -3.91 10.64
N ASN A 297 4.88 -4.08 11.93
CA ASN A 297 3.93 -3.25 12.66
C ASN A 297 4.26 -1.74 12.54
N CYS A 298 5.54 -1.37 12.56
CA CYS A 298 5.97 0.04 12.45
C CYS A 298 5.73 0.65 11.07
N GLN A 299 5.53 -0.15 10.01
CA GLN A 299 5.25 0.34 8.66
C GLN A 299 3.75 0.25 8.29
N LEU A 300 2.91 -0.31 9.17
CA LEU A 300 1.48 -0.48 8.90
C LEU A 300 0.77 0.87 8.69
N HIS A 301 1.07 1.87 9.52
CA HIS A 301 0.51 3.21 9.39
C HIS A 301 0.89 3.87 8.07
N GLY A 302 2.12 3.66 7.61
CA GLY A 302 2.57 4.09 6.30
C GLY A 302 1.68 3.54 5.18
N ALA A 303 1.39 2.23 5.23
CA ALA A 303 0.56 1.61 4.20
C ALA A 303 -0.91 2.04 4.27
N GLN A 304 -1.45 2.21 5.48
CA GLN A 304 -2.80 2.73 5.70
C GLN A 304 -2.94 4.18 5.23
N ARG A 305 -1.95 5.02 5.51
CA ARG A 305 -1.94 6.42 5.09
C ARG A 305 -1.79 6.56 3.57
N ALA A 306 -0.92 5.79 2.93
CA ALA A 306 -0.85 5.77 1.47
C ALA A 306 -2.23 5.43 0.85
N ARG A 307 -2.92 4.43 1.40
CA ARG A 307 -4.28 4.07 0.97
C ARG A 307 -5.28 5.21 1.16
N SER A 308 -5.26 5.92 2.29
CA SER A 308 -6.19 7.05 2.53
C SER A 308 -5.91 8.24 1.61
N MET A 309 -4.67 8.39 1.14
CA MET A 309 -4.26 9.38 0.12
C MET A 309 -4.60 8.95 -1.31
N GLY A 310 -5.18 7.77 -1.54
CA GLY A 310 -5.47 7.26 -2.87
C GLY A 310 -4.26 6.67 -3.61
N VAL A 311 -3.15 6.43 -2.91
CA VAL A 311 -1.89 5.92 -3.45
C VAL A 311 -1.88 4.39 -3.41
N ASP A 312 -1.57 3.77 -4.54
CA ASP A 312 -1.36 2.32 -4.65
C ASP A 312 0.01 1.93 -4.10
N THR A 313 0.12 0.80 -3.42
CA THR A 313 1.36 0.42 -2.74
C THR A 313 1.89 -0.92 -3.23
N VAL A 314 3.20 -0.94 -3.44
CA VAL A 314 3.98 -2.17 -3.62
C VAL A 314 4.79 -2.34 -2.35
N LEU A 315 4.57 -3.43 -1.63
CA LEU A 315 5.32 -3.78 -0.44
C LEU A 315 6.48 -4.71 -0.79
N ALA A 316 7.70 -4.33 -0.47
CA ALA A 316 8.86 -5.22 -0.47
C ALA A 316 9.14 -5.67 0.97
N ASP A 317 8.91 -6.95 1.25
CA ASP A 317 9.19 -7.57 2.54
C ASP A 317 9.36 -9.08 2.36
N TYR A 318 10.46 -9.65 2.86
CA TYR A 318 10.81 -11.06 2.63
C TYR A 318 9.93 -12.05 3.40
N THR A 319 9.21 -11.60 4.42
CA THR A 319 8.34 -12.48 5.22
C THR A 319 7.11 -12.90 4.42
N LYS A 320 6.50 -14.03 4.79
CA LYS A 320 5.37 -14.59 4.01
C LYS A 320 4.10 -13.74 4.14
N ASN A 321 3.83 -13.24 5.34
CA ASN A 321 2.59 -12.54 5.70
C ASN A 321 2.89 -11.33 6.63
N PRO A 322 3.63 -10.31 6.16
CA PRO A 322 3.87 -9.11 6.94
C PRO A 322 2.55 -8.37 7.21
N LEU A 323 2.42 -7.68 8.35
CA LEU A 323 1.18 -7.01 8.76
C LEU A 323 0.66 -6.03 7.71
N ALA A 324 1.55 -5.22 7.15
CA ALA A 324 1.20 -4.22 6.13
C ALA A 324 0.70 -4.83 4.81
N ALA A 325 0.99 -6.11 4.49
CA ALA A 325 0.53 -6.72 3.25
C ALA A 325 -1.00 -6.78 3.12
N SER A 326 -1.72 -6.75 4.25
CA SER A 326 -3.19 -6.76 4.28
C SER A 326 -3.81 -5.48 3.72
N VAL A 327 -3.09 -4.36 3.78
CA VAL A 327 -3.55 -3.05 3.31
C VAL A 327 -2.88 -2.63 2.00
N CYS A 328 -1.77 -3.26 1.61
CA CYS A 328 -1.05 -2.95 0.38
C CYS A 328 -1.65 -3.59 -0.88
N GLY A 329 -1.49 -2.91 -2.02
CA GLY A 329 -1.94 -3.40 -3.32
C GLY A 329 -1.20 -4.69 -3.74
N VAL A 330 0.13 -4.67 -3.66
CA VAL A 330 1.00 -5.80 -4.00
C VAL A 330 1.98 -6.09 -2.86
N HIS A 331 2.28 -7.37 -2.64
CA HIS A 331 3.37 -7.81 -1.76
C HIS A 331 4.36 -8.66 -2.54
N GLU A 332 5.59 -8.18 -2.64
CA GLU A 332 6.74 -8.87 -3.20
C GLU A 332 7.62 -9.41 -2.06
N LYS A 333 7.87 -10.73 -2.10
CA LYS A 333 8.71 -11.42 -1.11
C LYS A 333 10.18 -11.18 -1.39
N ILE A 334 10.63 -9.96 -1.12
CA ILE A 334 11.97 -9.46 -1.44
C ILE A 334 12.56 -8.88 -0.16
N SER A 335 13.83 -9.18 0.11
CA SER A 335 14.55 -8.49 1.18
C SER A 335 14.72 -7.01 0.83
N THR A 336 14.41 -6.13 1.76
CA THR A 336 14.65 -4.69 1.60
C THR A 336 16.13 -4.35 1.44
N PHE A 337 17.03 -5.30 1.71
CA PHE A 337 18.47 -5.16 1.55
C PHE A 337 18.95 -5.62 0.16
N ASP A 338 18.11 -6.31 -0.62
CA ASP A 338 18.41 -6.66 -2.01
C ASP A 338 17.99 -5.50 -2.93
N VAL A 339 18.90 -4.53 -3.03
CA VAL A 339 18.71 -3.32 -3.84
C VAL A 339 18.31 -3.65 -5.28
N GLN A 340 18.94 -4.67 -5.88
CA GLN A 340 18.68 -5.02 -7.28
C GLN A 340 17.30 -5.67 -7.46
N ALA A 341 16.87 -6.53 -6.55
CA ALA A 341 15.51 -7.06 -6.58
C ALA A 341 14.46 -5.97 -6.36
N CYS A 342 14.68 -5.04 -5.44
CA CYS A 342 13.79 -3.91 -5.23
C CYS A 342 13.70 -3.00 -6.46
N ILE A 343 14.83 -2.69 -7.13
CA ILE A 343 14.85 -1.94 -8.40
C ILE A 343 14.03 -2.66 -9.48
N ARG A 344 14.21 -3.99 -9.64
CA ARG A 344 13.45 -4.77 -10.62
C ARG A 344 11.95 -4.75 -10.31
N ALA A 345 11.56 -4.83 -9.04
CA ALA A 345 10.17 -4.72 -8.63
C ALA A 345 9.61 -3.31 -8.91
N ALA A 346 10.35 -2.26 -8.55
CA ALA A 346 10.01 -0.87 -8.80
C ALA A 346 9.72 -0.63 -10.30
N LYS A 347 10.63 -1.07 -11.18
CA LYS A 347 10.47 -0.98 -12.65
C LYS A 347 9.27 -1.78 -13.14
N ARG A 348 9.10 -3.03 -12.67
CA ARG A 348 8.00 -3.92 -13.07
C ARG A 348 6.62 -3.33 -12.77
N TYR A 349 6.48 -2.66 -11.63
CA TYR A 349 5.20 -2.10 -11.19
C TYR A 349 4.98 -0.64 -11.59
N GLY A 350 6.00 0.03 -12.13
CA GLY A 350 5.93 1.44 -12.51
C GLY A 350 5.66 2.35 -11.31
N VAL A 351 6.46 2.18 -10.25
CA VAL A 351 6.33 3.00 -9.04
C VAL A 351 6.77 4.44 -9.33
N THR A 352 6.09 5.39 -8.72
CA THR A 352 6.32 6.84 -8.85
C THR A 352 7.00 7.45 -7.63
N GLY A 353 7.13 6.67 -6.55
CA GLY A 353 7.88 7.04 -5.35
C GLY A 353 8.35 5.81 -4.58
N VAL A 354 9.29 6.00 -3.66
CA VAL A 354 9.79 4.96 -2.76
C VAL A 354 10.00 5.53 -1.37
N MET A 355 9.62 4.77 -0.34
CA MET A 355 9.83 5.16 1.05
C MET A 355 10.10 3.98 1.97
N THR A 356 10.63 4.30 3.15
CA THR A 356 10.70 3.41 4.31
C THR A 356 10.49 4.24 5.57
N MET A 357 10.26 3.57 6.70
CA MET A 357 10.16 4.19 8.03
C MET A 357 10.48 3.13 9.09
N GLY A 358 10.91 3.53 10.29
CA GLY A 358 11.17 2.61 11.40
C GLY A 358 12.31 1.60 11.18
N THR A 359 13.04 1.68 10.07
CA THR A 359 14.22 0.87 9.77
C THR A 359 15.23 1.69 8.95
N ASP A 360 16.49 1.64 9.36
CA ASP A 360 17.58 2.48 8.84
C ASP A 360 18.16 1.98 7.51
N GLN A 361 18.57 0.72 7.40
CA GLN A 361 19.23 0.14 6.22
C GLN A 361 18.43 0.34 4.92
N PRO A 362 17.09 0.20 4.90
CA PRO A 362 16.32 0.44 3.68
C PRO A 362 16.33 1.89 3.19
N VAL A 363 16.81 2.86 3.98
CA VAL A 363 17.03 4.25 3.51
C VAL A 363 18.03 4.28 2.36
N TYR A 364 19.12 3.50 2.45
CA TYR A 364 20.07 3.35 1.35
C TYR A 364 19.43 2.72 0.11
N THR A 365 18.58 1.70 0.31
CA THR A 365 17.84 1.06 -0.79
C THR A 365 16.88 2.05 -1.46
N CYS A 366 16.16 2.88 -0.70
CA CYS A 366 15.32 3.96 -1.22
C CYS A 366 16.13 4.89 -2.13
N ALA A 367 17.26 5.41 -1.66
CA ALA A 367 18.10 6.34 -2.44
C ALA A 367 18.63 5.69 -3.73
N CYS A 368 19.03 4.42 -3.68
CA CYS A 368 19.46 3.68 -4.87
C CYS A 368 18.34 3.54 -5.91
N ILE A 369 17.11 3.24 -5.47
CA ILE A 369 15.94 3.13 -6.35
C ILE A 369 15.58 4.48 -6.95
N SER A 370 15.56 5.54 -6.13
CA SER A 370 15.27 6.89 -6.61
C SER A 370 16.26 7.33 -7.68
N ARG A 371 17.57 7.12 -7.46
CA ARG A 371 18.60 7.42 -8.46
C ARG A 371 18.42 6.62 -9.75
N GLU A 372 18.20 5.31 -9.65
CA GLU A 372 18.10 4.41 -10.82
C GLU A 372 16.84 4.64 -11.67
N LEU A 373 15.74 5.05 -11.06
CA LEU A 373 14.47 5.28 -11.75
C LEU A 373 14.18 6.77 -12.01
N GLY A 374 15.03 7.68 -11.56
CA GLY A 374 14.78 9.12 -11.62
C GLY A 374 13.58 9.56 -10.78
N LEU A 375 13.32 8.88 -9.66
CA LEU A 375 12.23 9.23 -8.74
C LEU A 375 12.69 10.30 -7.74
N PRO A 376 11.76 11.03 -7.11
CA PRO A 376 12.08 11.86 -5.96
C PRO A 376 12.81 11.03 -4.88
N GLY A 377 13.84 11.61 -4.25
CA GLY A 377 14.62 10.93 -3.21
C GLY A 377 15.09 11.92 -2.15
N LEU A 378 14.77 11.66 -0.89
CA LEU A 378 15.11 12.54 0.25
C LEU A 378 16.62 12.75 0.40
N LEU A 379 17.41 11.72 0.06
CA LEU A 379 18.86 11.73 0.15
C LEU A 379 19.46 11.27 -1.18
N THR A 380 20.68 11.75 -1.45
CA THR A 380 21.57 11.11 -2.42
C THR A 380 21.97 9.73 -1.94
N VAL A 381 22.56 8.91 -2.82
CA VAL A 381 23.02 7.56 -2.44
C VAL A 381 24.18 7.66 -1.45
N GLU A 382 25.03 8.67 -1.61
CA GLU A 382 26.20 8.95 -0.79
C GLU A 382 25.77 9.41 0.62
N GLN A 383 24.80 10.33 0.71
CA GLN A 383 24.20 10.75 1.98
C GLN A 383 23.51 9.57 2.68
N ALA A 384 22.70 8.79 1.95
CA ALA A 384 22.02 7.63 2.51
C ALA A 384 22.99 6.55 3.01
N TYR A 385 24.11 6.34 2.33
CA TYR A 385 25.16 5.44 2.79
C TYR A 385 25.81 5.96 4.08
N SER A 386 26.06 7.27 4.18
CA SER A 386 26.68 7.90 5.35
C SER A 386 25.85 7.78 6.63
N VAL A 387 24.53 7.81 6.52
CA VAL A 387 23.60 7.68 7.65
C VAL A 387 23.15 6.24 7.92
N THR A 388 23.64 5.25 7.14
CA THR A 388 23.31 3.82 7.33
C THR A 388 24.54 2.95 7.58
N ASN A 389 25.74 3.47 7.32
CA ASN A 389 26.99 2.76 7.56
C ASN A 389 27.75 3.38 8.74
N LYS A 390 27.92 2.61 9.81
CA LYS A 390 28.55 3.08 11.05
C LYS A 390 30.00 3.54 10.87
N LYS A 391 30.75 2.96 9.92
CA LYS A 391 32.14 3.37 9.64
C LYS A 391 32.17 4.79 9.06
N GLN A 392 31.37 5.05 8.02
CA GLN A 392 31.34 6.38 7.40
C GLN A 392 30.79 7.43 8.38
N MET A 393 29.73 7.08 9.12
CA MET A 393 29.16 7.94 10.16
C MET A 393 30.21 8.36 11.19
N LYS A 394 30.94 7.41 11.76
CA LYS A 394 31.98 7.68 12.76
C LYS A 394 33.13 8.52 12.19
N GLN A 395 33.50 8.31 10.93
CA GLN A 395 34.50 9.12 10.24
C GLN A 395 34.07 10.57 10.10
N ILE A 396 32.83 10.82 9.65
CA ILE A 396 32.26 12.18 9.52
C ILE A 396 32.22 12.87 10.89
N LEU A 397 31.68 12.19 11.91
CA LEU A 397 31.61 12.73 13.27
C LEU A 397 33.00 13.12 13.80
N SER A 398 33.99 12.25 13.63
CA SER A 398 35.36 12.50 14.10
C SER A 398 36.03 13.66 13.36
N GLN A 399 35.86 13.74 12.04
CA GLN A 399 36.41 14.82 11.21
C GLN A 399 35.77 16.18 11.53
N ALA A 400 34.48 16.19 11.85
CA ALA A 400 33.74 17.39 12.27
C ALA A 400 33.97 17.77 13.75
N GLY A 401 34.79 17.02 14.50
CA GLY A 401 34.99 17.25 15.92
C GLY A 401 33.72 17.10 16.76
N ILE A 402 32.78 16.26 16.30
CA ILE A 402 31.54 15.95 17.02
C ILE A 402 31.82 14.78 17.98
N PRO A 403 31.55 14.92 19.28
CA PRO A 403 31.83 13.88 20.26
C PRO A 403 31.13 12.56 19.92
N THR A 404 31.89 11.46 19.91
CA THR A 404 31.38 10.09 19.76
C THR A 404 32.30 9.14 20.54
N ALA A 405 31.83 7.93 20.88
CA ALA A 405 32.66 6.94 21.55
C ALA A 405 33.92 6.63 20.73
N ARG A 406 35.09 6.57 21.40
CA ARG A 406 36.36 6.25 20.74
C ARG A 406 36.29 4.83 20.20
N TYR A 407 36.78 4.62 18.99
CA TYR A 407 36.57 3.38 18.28
C TYR A 407 37.78 2.92 17.45
N ARG A 408 37.73 1.66 17.05
CA ARG A 408 38.60 1.01 16.06
C ARG A 408 37.73 0.16 15.12
N LEU A 409 38.20 0.02 13.89
CA LEU A 409 37.67 -0.98 12.97
C LEU A 409 38.48 -2.24 13.14
N VAL A 410 37.82 -3.38 13.28
CA VAL A 410 38.45 -4.68 13.51
C VAL A 410 38.03 -5.67 12.44
N ASP A 411 38.95 -6.52 12.00
CA ASP A 411 38.69 -7.62 11.09
C ASP A 411 39.54 -8.85 11.47
N ARG A 412 39.48 -9.90 10.65
CA ARG A 412 40.16 -11.18 10.92
C ARG A 412 41.68 -11.08 11.03
N SER A 413 42.26 -10.00 10.53
CA SER A 413 43.70 -9.72 10.63
C SER A 413 44.07 -8.90 11.86
N THR A 414 43.09 -8.27 12.51
CA THR A 414 43.30 -7.44 13.70
C THR A 414 43.74 -8.29 14.88
N GLY A 415 44.83 -7.90 15.54
CA GLY A 415 45.24 -8.48 16.83
C GLY A 415 44.81 -7.64 18.03
N GLU A 416 44.83 -8.24 19.22
CA GLU A 416 44.53 -7.57 20.50
C GLU A 416 45.33 -6.25 20.70
N LYS A 417 46.58 -6.23 20.21
CA LYS A 417 47.47 -5.07 20.33
C LYS A 417 46.93 -3.82 19.61
N GLU A 418 46.10 -3.97 18.59
CA GLU A 418 45.53 -2.85 17.82
C GLU A 418 44.39 -2.15 18.58
N LEU A 419 43.81 -2.82 19.58
CA LEU A 419 42.81 -2.26 20.49
C LEU A 419 43.44 -1.55 21.69
N LYS A 420 44.78 -1.57 21.83
CA LYS A 420 45.47 -0.84 22.89
C LYS A 420 45.15 0.65 22.84
N GLY A 421 44.78 1.21 23.99
CA GLY A 421 44.44 2.62 24.16
C GLY A 421 42.93 2.92 24.22
N LEU A 422 42.08 1.94 23.88
CA LEU A 422 40.67 1.98 24.25
C LEU A 422 40.49 1.56 25.71
N LYS A 423 39.61 2.24 26.43
CA LYS A 423 39.18 1.94 27.80
C LYS A 423 38.13 0.85 27.76
N THR A 424 38.30 -0.17 28.59
CA THR A 424 37.29 -1.20 28.80
C THR A 424 36.22 -0.73 29.79
N PRO A 425 34.97 -1.26 29.72
CA PRO A 425 34.51 -2.25 28.75
C PRO A 425 34.39 -1.72 27.33
N LEU A 426 34.43 -2.62 26.35
CA LEU A 426 34.28 -2.34 24.92
C LEU A 426 32.93 -2.87 24.43
N VAL A 427 32.46 -2.31 23.32
CA VAL A 427 31.30 -2.80 22.58
C VAL A 427 31.72 -3.14 21.16
N ILE A 428 31.48 -4.38 20.74
CA ILE A 428 31.64 -4.80 19.34
C ILE A 428 30.28 -4.78 18.63
N LYS A 429 30.24 -4.24 17.40
CA LYS A 429 29.01 -4.09 16.60
C LYS A 429 29.30 -4.35 15.10
N PRO A 430 28.36 -4.94 14.33
CA PRO A 430 28.45 -4.96 12.88
C PRO A 430 28.28 -3.55 12.31
N LEU A 431 28.89 -3.28 11.15
CA LEU A 431 28.84 -1.94 10.53
C LEU A 431 27.50 -1.59 9.89
N ASP A 432 26.74 -2.60 9.47
CA ASP A 432 25.57 -2.47 8.60
C ASP A 432 24.39 -3.40 8.99
N SER A 433 24.38 -3.87 10.23
CA SER A 433 23.30 -4.69 10.80
C SER A 433 22.24 -3.85 11.53
N GLN A 434 21.08 -4.46 11.81
CA GLN A 434 19.95 -3.87 12.52
C GLN A 434 19.39 -4.83 13.58
N GLY A 435 18.51 -4.31 14.45
CA GLY A 435 17.81 -5.13 15.44
C GLY A 435 18.73 -5.70 16.52
N GLN A 436 19.90 -5.09 16.71
CA GLN A 436 20.85 -5.39 17.78
C GLN A 436 21.44 -6.81 17.72
N ARG A 437 21.52 -7.35 16.51
CA ARG A 437 22.13 -8.64 16.24
C ARG A 437 23.65 -8.49 16.15
N GLY A 438 24.38 -9.34 16.86
CA GLY A 438 25.84 -9.32 16.89
C GLY A 438 26.45 -8.19 17.70
N ILE A 439 25.71 -7.62 18.67
CA ILE A 439 26.22 -6.57 19.55
C ILE A 439 26.53 -7.15 20.93
N TYR A 440 27.74 -6.91 21.43
CA TYR A 440 28.20 -7.41 22.72
C TYR A 440 28.95 -6.33 23.49
N LYS A 441 28.68 -6.22 24.80
CA LYS A 441 29.54 -5.53 25.76
C LYS A 441 30.54 -6.54 26.33
N LEU A 442 31.82 -6.20 26.26
CA LEU A 442 32.95 -7.11 26.52
C LEU A 442 33.97 -6.40 27.41
N ASP A 443 34.51 -7.08 28.40
CA ASP A 443 35.35 -6.47 29.43
C ASP A 443 36.83 -6.42 29.04
N THR A 444 37.22 -7.15 27.99
CA THR A 444 38.61 -7.22 27.52
C THR A 444 38.75 -7.14 25.99
N PRO A 445 39.88 -6.63 25.46
CA PRO A 445 40.18 -6.71 24.04
C PRO A 445 40.27 -8.13 23.47
N LEU A 446 40.62 -9.12 24.30
CA LEU A 446 40.65 -10.53 23.90
C LEU A 446 39.24 -11.04 23.58
N GLU A 447 38.26 -10.76 24.44
CA GLU A 447 36.86 -11.11 24.22
C GLU A 447 36.30 -10.49 22.93
N VAL A 448 36.72 -9.27 22.58
CA VAL A 448 36.35 -8.64 21.29
C VAL A 448 36.75 -9.53 20.11
N MET A 449 37.94 -10.12 20.16
CA MET A 449 38.42 -11.01 19.11
C MET A 449 37.68 -12.35 19.10
N GLU A 450 37.35 -12.90 20.28
CA GLU A 450 36.56 -14.13 20.41
C GLU A 450 35.14 -13.98 19.84
N HIS A 451 34.54 -12.80 19.99
CA HIS A 451 33.20 -12.49 19.48
C HIS A 451 33.17 -11.94 18.04
N LEU A 452 34.33 -11.71 17.42
CA LEU A 452 34.43 -11.08 16.11
C LEU A 452 33.75 -11.89 15.01
N GLU A 453 34.02 -13.19 14.90
CA GLU A 453 33.43 -14.05 13.86
C GLU A 453 31.91 -14.09 13.95
N HIS A 454 31.38 -14.20 15.18
CA HIS A 454 29.94 -14.19 15.39
C HIS A 454 29.32 -12.83 15.03
N THR A 455 29.98 -11.72 15.40
CA THR A 455 29.56 -10.37 15.01
C THR A 455 29.53 -10.20 13.49
N LEU A 456 30.59 -10.63 12.80
CA LEU A 456 30.70 -10.56 11.34
C LEU A 456 29.68 -11.44 10.63
N SER A 457 29.17 -12.51 11.26
CA SER A 457 28.11 -13.36 10.67
C SER A 457 26.79 -12.62 10.41
N PHE A 458 26.58 -11.47 11.07
CA PHE A 458 25.42 -10.60 10.86
C PHE A 458 25.71 -9.40 9.95
N SER A 459 26.93 -9.28 9.43
CA SER A 459 27.42 -8.17 8.63
C SER A 459 27.56 -8.59 7.17
N ARG A 460 27.35 -7.66 6.23
CA ARG A 460 27.82 -7.87 4.84
C ARG A 460 29.25 -7.36 4.65
N CYS A 461 29.78 -6.66 5.65
CA CYS A 461 31.14 -6.13 5.66
C CYS A 461 32.12 -7.14 6.25
N SER A 462 33.38 -7.08 5.81
CA SER A 462 34.48 -7.88 6.39
C SER A 462 35.04 -7.30 7.69
N GLN A 463 34.60 -6.11 8.09
CA GLN A 463 35.03 -5.41 9.30
C GLN A 463 33.84 -5.18 10.25
N ALA A 464 34.15 -5.10 11.54
CA ALA A 464 33.24 -4.69 12.61
C ALA A 464 33.78 -3.41 13.30
N LEU A 465 32.92 -2.77 14.10
CA LEU A 465 33.28 -1.63 14.93
C LEU A 465 33.50 -2.12 16.37
N ALA A 466 34.65 -1.80 16.96
CA ALA A 466 34.90 -1.93 18.39
C ALA A 466 35.02 -0.53 18.99
N GLU A 467 34.20 -0.20 19.98
CA GLU A 467 34.19 1.12 20.61
C GLU A 467 34.16 1.04 22.14
N GLU A 468 34.57 2.11 22.80
CA GLU A 468 34.47 2.20 24.26
C GLU A 468 33.01 2.18 24.68
N PHE A 469 32.69 1.34 25.67
CA PHE A 469 31.41 1.44 26.35
C PHE A 469 31.37 2.73 27.16
N TYR A 470 30.33 3.51 26.93
CA TYR A 470 30.08 4.74 27.66
C TYR A 470 28.88 4.53 28.58
N GLU A 471 29.10 4.62 29.89
CA GLU A 471 28.02 4.54 30.87
C GLU A 471 27.19 5.83 30.79
N SER A 472 25.96 5.68 30.32
CA SER A 472 25.13 6.81 29.90
C SER A 472 23.65 6.44 29.79
N ASP A 473 22.80 7.45 29.90
CA ASP A 473 21.41 7.35 29.43
C ASP A 473 21.34 7.50 27.91
N GLU A 474 20.45 6.74 27.26
CA GLU A 474 20.20 6.87 25.83
C GLU A 474 19.03 7.83 25.57
N VAL A 475 19.28 8.88 24.78
CA VAL A 475 18.28 9.88 24.39
C VAL A 475 18.19 9.92 22.87
N THR A 476 16.99 10.12 22.34
CA THR A 476 16.73 10.28 20.91
C THR A 476 16.13 11.64 20.61
N VAL A 477 16.72 12.33 19.65
CA VAL A 477 16.27 13.61 19.11
C VAL A 477 15.65 13.35 17.75
N SER A 478 14.37 13.66 17.61
CA SER A 478 13.62 13.45 16.38
C SER A 478 13.12 14.78 15.85
N GLY A 479 13.30 15.01 14.56
CA GLY A 479 13.07 16.30 13.94
C GLY A 479 12.82 16.21 12.45
N TRP A 480 12.70 17.38 11.84
CA TRP A 480 12.61 17.55 10.39
C TRP A 480 13.59 18.62 9.94
N ILE A 481 14.33 18.34 8.88
CA ILE A 481 15.19 19.32 8.23
C ILE A 481 14.41 19.89 7.05
N LYS A 482 14.36 21.22 6.97
CA LYS A 482 13.78 21.95 5.84
C LYS A 482 14.75 23.04 5.41
N ASP A 483 15.12 23.04 4.14
CA ASP A 483 16.03 24.02 3.54
C ASP A 483 17.35 24.18 4.34
N GLY A 484 17.92 23.05 4.77
CA GLY A 484 19.15 22.99 5.58
C GLY A 484 18.98 23.34 7.06
N ARG A 485 17.78 23.71 7.51
CA ARG A 485 17.50 24.04 8.91
C ARG A 485 16.86 22.87 9.64
N LEU A 486 17.48 22.43 10.74
CA LEU A 486 16.89 21.43 11.63
C LEU A 486 15.81 22.03 12.54
N HIS A 487 14.64 21.40 12.54
CA HIS A 487 13.53 21.65 13.47
C HIS A 487 13.36 20.42 14.38
N ILE A 488 13.77 20.54 15.64
CA ILE A 488 13.62 19.46 16.63
C ILE A 488 12.15 19.38 17.06
N LEU A 489 11.54 18.22 16.88
CA LEU A 489 10.13 17.96 17.18
C LEU A 489 9.99 17.32 18.57
N THR A 490 10.84 16.34 18.90
CA THR A 490 10.80 15.66 20.20
C THR A 490 12.20 15.26 20.66
N VAL A 491 12.41 15.28 21.97
CA VAL A 491 13.59 14.71 22.64
C VAL A 491 13.06 13.69 23.65
N THR A 492 13.41 12.42 23.49
CA THR A 492 12.84 11.31 24.29
C THR A 492 13.93 10.46 24.91
N ASP A 493 13.70 9.94 26.10
CA ASP A 493 14.55 8.87 26.63
C ASP A 493 14.21 7.56 25.93
N ARG A 494 15.25 6.82 25.52
CA ARG A 494 15.15 5.47 24.96
C ARG A 494 15.40 4.46 26.08
N LEU A 495 14.32 3.92 26.63
CA LEU A 495 14.38 3.00 27.76
C LEU A 495 14.88 1.63 27.30
N LEU A 496 15.87 1.10 28.02
CA LEU A 496 16.54 -0.15 27.69
C LEU A 496 16.11 -1.28 28.62
N TYR A 497 16.15 -2.49 28.10
CA TYR A 497 16.06 -3.70 28.89
C TYR A 497 17.34 -3.85 29.72
N PRO A 498 17.22 -4.16 31.02
CA PRO A 498 18.38 -4.31 31.90
C PRO A 498 19.06 -5.66 31.66
N ASP A 499 20.01 -5.70 30.73
CA ASP A 499 20.87 -6.86 30.46
C ASP A 499 22.35 -6.46 30.58
N GLN A 500 23.18 -7.37 31.12
CA GLN A 500 24.59 -7.11 31.36
C GLN A 500 25.48 -7.35 30.13
N THR A 501 25.04 -8.20 29.19
CA THR A 501 25.83 -8.67 28.04
C THR A 501 25.24 -8.20 26.71
N HIS A 502 23.92 -8.34 26.55
CA HIS A 502 23.17 -7.94 25.35
C HIS A 502 22.58 -6.54 25.51
N ILE A 503 23.37 -5.54 25.17
CA ILE A 503 22.96 -4.15 25.37
C ILE A 503 21.97 -3.65 24.31
N GLY A 504 21.05 -2.81 24.76
CA GLY A 504 20.29 -1.88 23.92
C GLY A 504 18.85 -2.26 23.61
N VAL A 505 18.35 -3.46 23.96
CA VAL A 505 16.95 -3.84 23.64
C VAL A 505 15.99 -2.81 24.20
N CYS A 506 15.28 -2.10 23.33
CA CYS A 506 14.43 -0.99 23.74
C CYS A 506 13.07 -1.51 24.23
N THR A 507 12.72 -1.11 25.46
CA THR A 507 11.47 -1.46 26.16
C THR A 507 10.43 -0.35 26.09
N GLY A 508 10.83 0.86 25.70
CA GLY A 508 9.92 1.98 25.55
C GLY A 508 10.61 3.31 25.32
N HIS A 509 9.81 4.34 25.10
CA HIS A 509 10.26 5.72 25.02
C HIS A 509 9.48 6.60 26.00
N ARG A 510 10.16 7.62 26.55
CA ARG A 510 9.56 8.63 27.42
C ARG A 510 9.77 10.02 26.82
N PHE A 511 8.68 10.72 26.54
CA PHE A 511 8.67 12.13 26.18
C PHE A 511 7.96 12.95 27.28
N PRO A 512 8.49 14.13 27.65
CA PRO A 512 9.82 14.62 27.28
C PRO A 512 10.93 13.80 27.97
N SER A 513 12.16 13.93 27.50
CA SER A 513 13.34 13.35 28.17
C SER A 513 13.47 13.90 29.60
N VAL A 514 14.15 13.17 30.48
CA VAL A 514 14.56 13.72 31.79
C VAL A 514 15.72 14.71 31.68
N HIS A 515 16.42 14.73 30.54
CA HIS A 515 17.58 15.58 30.25
C HIS A 515 17.20 16.87 29.50
N MET A 516 15.98 17.38 29.68
CA MET A 516 15.52 18.59 28.99
C MET A 516 16.15 19.87 29.56
N ASP A 517 16.80 19.80 30.72
CA ASP A 517 17.68 20.85 31.23
C ASP A 517 18.90 21.08 30.32
N LEU A 518 19.33 20.05 29.57
CA LEU A 518 20.41 20.13 28.57
C LEU A 518 19.90 20.46 27.15
N TYR A 519 18.66 20.97 26.99
CA TYR A 519 18.05 21.14 25.67
C TYR A 519 18.89 21.96 24.69
N GLU A 520 19.50 23.06 25.14
CA GLU A 520 20.34 23.92 24.29
C GLU A 520 21.60 23.18 23.79
N GLU A 521 22.24 22.36 24.64
CA GLU A 521 23.39 21.54 24.24
C GLU A 521 22.99 20.42 23.28
N ILE A 522 21.82 19.80 23.53
CA ILE A 522 21.22 18.80 22.64
C ILE A 522 20.89 19.42 21.28
N GLU A 523 20.37 20.65 21.26
CA GLU A 523 20.05 21.36 20.04
C GLU A 523 21.31 21.71 19.24
N ASP A 524 22.35 22.26 19.88
CA ASP A 524 23.62 22.59 19.25
C ASP A 524 24.27 21.36 18.60
N ILE A 525 24.43 20.26 19.35
CA ILE A 525 25.06 19.06 18.80
C ILE A 525 24.22 18.46 17.66
N SER A 526 22.89 18.53 17.74
CA SER A 526 22.01 18.04 16.68
C SER A 526 22.13 18.86 15.39
N LYS A 527 22.22 20.19 15.50
CA LYS A 527 22.45 21.09 14.36
C LYS A 527 23.82 20.82 13.72
N ARG A 528 24.88 20.72 14.52
CA ARG A 528 26.23 20.37 14.03
C ARG A 528 26.27 19.02 13.32
N VAL A 529 25.51 18.03 13.80
CA VAL A 529 25.36 16.74 13.12
C VAL A 529 24.62 16.90 11.80
N ALA A 530 23.50 17.61 11.75
CA ALA A 530 22.78 17.85 10.49
C ALA A 530 23.67 18.53 9.43
N ASP A 531 24.45 19.54 9.86
CA ASP A 531 25.39 20.26 9.00
C ASP A 531 26.54 19.37 8.51
N ALA A 532 27.16 18.58 9.40
CA ALA A 532 28.29 17.71 9.06
C ALA A 532 27.92 16.59 8.07
N PHE A 533 26.65 16.20 8.03
CA PHE A 533 26.13 15.22 7.07
C PHE A 533 25.48 15.88 5.84
N GLU A 534 25.56 17.22 5.73
CA GLU A 534 25.04 18.02 4.61
C GLU A 534 23.57 17.71 4.30
N LEU A 535 22.75 17.55 5.35
CA LEU A 535 21.35 17.19 5.20
C LEU A 535 20.51 18.44 4.89
N GLU A 536 19.76 18.40 3.79
CA GLU A 536 18.99 19.55 3.31
C GLU A 536 17.50 19.45 3.64
N ASN A 537 16.91 18.26 3.47
CA ASN A 537 15.48 18.05 3.62
C ASN A 537 15.16 16.63 4.12
N GLY A 538 14.23 16.50 5.05
CA GLY A 538 13.68 15.19 5.45
C GLY A 538 13.69 14.92 6.95
N PRO A 539 13.29 13.69 7.35
CA PRO A 539 13.26 13.30 8.75
C PRO A 539 14.68 13.18 9.32
N PHE A 540 14.85 13.68 10.53
CA PHE A 540 16.08 13.59 11.32
C PHE A 540 15.83 12.76 12.57
N TYR A 541 16.64 11.73 12.80
CA TYR A 541 16.60 10.91 14.00
C TYR A 541 18.02 10.70 14.50
N LEU A 542 18.34 11.28 15.65
CA LEU A 542 19.66 11.21 16.27
C LEU A 542 19.55 10.49 17.60
N GLN A 543 20.37 9.47 17.80
CA GLN A 543 20.60 8.85 19.09
C GLN A 543 21.88 9.41 19.71
N ILE A 544 21.73 9.98 20.91
CA ILE A 544 22.82 10.49 21.74
C ILE A 544 22.90 9.72 23.06
N LEU A 545 24.09 9.76 23.66
CA LEU A 545 24.43 9.19 24.96
C LEU A 545 24.77 10.34 25.90
N ILE A 546 24.12 10.41 27.04
CA ILE A 546 24.34 11.45 28.06
C ILE A 546 24.91 10.78 29.31
N GLY A 547 26.15 11.11 29.68
CA GLY A 547 26.82 10.56 30.85
C GLY A 547 27.81 11.54 31.46
N ALA A 548 28.70 11.06 32.33
CA ALA A 548 29.61 11.92 33.10
C ALA A 548 30.59 12.75 32.25
N GLU A 549 30.99 12.24 31.07
CA GLU A 549 31.84 12.96 30.10
C GLU A 549 31.06 13.88 29.12
N GLY A 550 29.76 14.12 29.34
CA GLY A 550 28.91 14.96 28.48
C GLY A 550 28.16 14.21 27.37
N ILE A 551 27.67 14.93 26.36
CA ILE A 551 26.88 14.34 25.27
C ILE A 551 27.79 13.72 24.21
N LYS A 552 27.54 12.45 23.84
CA LYS A 552 28.19 11.76 22.72
C LYS A 552 27.17 11.27 21.69
N VAL A 553 27.42 11.45 20.41
CA VAL A 553 26.59 10.91 19.32
C VAL A 553 26.85 9.42 19.17
N ASN A 554 25.79 8.62 19.20
CA ASN A 554 25.84 7.18 18.96
C ASN A 554 25.51 6.84 17.51
N GLU A 555 24.33 7.25 17.03
CA GLU A 555 23.81 6.87 15.71
C GLU A 555 22.90 7.95 15.13
N LEU A 556 23.06 8.24 13.84
CA LEU A 556 22.17 9.10 13.06
C LEU A 556 21.38 8.23 12.07
N ALA A 557 20.10 8.50 11.89
CA ALA A 557 19.29 7.92 10.84
C ALA A 557 18.38 9.00 10.21
N ALA A 558 18.19 8.94 8.90
CA ALA A 558 17.34 9.87 8.16
C ALA A 558 15.96 9.27 7.88
N ARG A 559 15.24 8.91 8.95
CA ARG A 559 13.92 8.24 8.90
C ARG A 559 13.17 8.41 10.21
N ILE A 560 11.84 8.29 10.17
CA ILE A 560 10.98 8.29 11.36
C ILE A 560 11.32 7.11 12.27
N GLY A 561 11.48 7.36 13.58
CA GLY A 561 11.75 6.38 14.63
C GLY A 561 10.80 5.20 14.67
N GLY A 562 11.36 4.00 14.93
CA GLY A 562 10.61 2.74 15.05
C GLY A 562 9.83 2.58 16.36
N ALA A 563 9.64 3.65 17.13
CA ALA A 563 8.89 3.68 18.39
C ALA A 563 7.57 4.44 18.24
N PHE A 564 6.92 4.33 17.08
CA PHE A 564 5.62 4.96 16.77
C PHE A 564 5.67 6.50 16.82
N GLU A 565 6.81 7.06 16.39
CA GLU A 565 7.00 8.51 16.25
C GLU A 565 6.00 9.14 15.29
N ASP A 566 5.57 8.40 14.27
CA ASP A 566 4.51 8.82 13.35
C ASP A 566 3.14 9.03 14.03
N VAL A 567 2.93 8.47 15.22
CA VAL A 567 1.71 8.68 16.01
C VAL A 567 1.87 9.85 16.96
N PHE A 568 2.93 9.83 17.77
CA PHE A 568 3.03 10.79 18.87
C PHE A 568 3.67 12.13 18.48
N ILE A 569 4.53 12.19 17.46
CA ILE A 569 5.07 13.47 16.98
C ILE A 569 3.95 14.39 16.50
N PRO A 570 2.98 13.94 15.66
CA PRO A 570 1.84 14.78 15.31
C PRO A 570 1.01 15.22 16.51
N TRP A 571 0.83 14.34 17.51
CA TRP A 571 0.08 14.69 18.72
C TRP A 571 0.78 15.77 19.57
N VAL A 572 2.10 15.68 19.73
CA VAL A 572 2.89 16.66 20.51
C VAL A 572 3.10 17.97 19.74
N SER A 573 3.41 17.88 18.45
CA SER A 573 3.93 19.01 17.67
C SER A 573 2.94 19.60 16.67
N GLY A 574 1.86 18.90 16.34
CA GLY A 574 0.98 19.24 15.23
C GLY A 574 1.58 18.96 13.84
N PHE A 575 2.84 18.52 13.75
CA PHE A 575 3.50 18.22 12.48
C PHE A 575 3.23 16.79 12.02
N ASP A 576 2.57 16.64 10.87
CA ASP A 576 2.31 15.34 10.24
C ASP A 576 3.57 14.80 9.56
N ILE A 577 4.49 14.28 10.38
CA ILE A 577 5.80 13.79 9.92
C ILE A 577 5.69 12.64 8.91
N LEU A 578 4.68 11.76 9.05
CA LEU A 578 4.44 10.66 8.11
C LEU A 578 3.95 11.20 6.76
N GLY A 579 3.00 12.13 6.77
CA GLY A 579 2.57 12.85 5.57
C GLY A 579 3.74 13.54 4.87
N ALA A 580 4.60 14.22 5.64
CA ALA A 580 5.78 14.91 5.11
C ALA A 580 6.78 13.97 4.40
N VAL A 581 7.05 12.78 4.97
CA VAL A 581 7.87 11.75 4.30
C VAL A 581 7.21 11.27 3.00
N MET A 582 5.91 11.01 3.02
CA MET A 582 5.17 10.54 1.85
C MET A 582 5.16 11.56 0.72
N ASP A 583 4.80 12.80 1.02
CA ASP A 583 4.80 13.89 0.04
C ASP A 583 6.20 14.11 -0.52
N SER A 584 7.23 14.06 0.31
CA SER A 584 8.62 14.15 -0.15
C SER A 584 9.03 13.01 -1.08
N ALA A 585 8.60 11.78 -0.78
CA ALA A 585 8.83 10.59 -1.62
C ALA A 585 8.06 10.64 -2.95
N MET A 586 6.98 11.41 -3.02
CA MET A 586 6.18 11.65 -4.22
C MET A 586 6.53 12.97 -4.92
N GLY A 587 7.56 13.69 -4.47
CA GLY A 587 8.04 14.92 -5.11
C GLY A 587 7.22 16.18 -4.77
N ARG A 588 6.40 16.13 -3.72
CA ARG A 588 5.57 17.24 -3.23
C ARG A 588 6.18 17.95 -2.01
N ARG A 589 7.50 18.18 -2.03
CA ARG A 589 8.24 18.76 -0.89
C ARG A 589 7.77 20.16 -0.51
N ASP A 590 7.37 20.97 -1.50
CA ASP A 590 6.87 22.33 -1.29
C ASP A 590 5.59 22.38 -0.44
N GLN A 591 4.87 21.25 -0.31
CA GLN A 591 3.67 21.12 0.51
C GLN A 591 4.01 20.87 2.00
N VAL A 592 5.27 20.54 2.32
CA VAL A 592 5.68 20.26 3.70
C VAL A 592 5.86 21.57 4.46
N GLN A 593 5.00 21.77 5.46
CA GLN A 593 5.06 22.94 6.35
C GLN A 593 5.48 22.51 7.75
N VAL A 594 6.66 22.93 8.17
CA VAL A 594 7.15 22.71 9.54
C VAL A 594 6.57 23.79 10.47
N PRO A 595 6.30 23.48 11.74
CA PRO A 595 5.83 24.48 12.69
C PRO A 595 6.85 25.58 12.95
N ASP A 596 6.49 26.84 12.64
CA ASP A 596 7.32 28.01 12.92
C ASP A 596 7.39 28.31 14.42
N GLY A 597 8.59 28.63 14.92
CA GLY A 597 8.81 28.95 16.34
C GLY A 597 8.58 27.79 17.30
N TYR A 598 8.40 26.56 16.80
CA TYR A 598 8.23 25.38 17.64
C TYR A 598 9.47 25.07 18.46
N ARG A 599 9.25 24.86 19.76
CA ARG A 599 10.26 24.37 20.72
C ARG A 599 9.75 23.11 21.41
N ALA A 600 10.58 22.08 21.47
CA ALA A 600 10.19 20.78 22.04
C ALA A 600 10.18 20.80 23.58
N ASP A 601 10.94 21.70 24.19
CA ASP A 601 11.07 21.90 25.64
C ASP A 601 9.96 22.75 26.27
N HIS A 602 9.17 23.45 25.46
CA HIS A 602 8.02 24.26 25.91
C HIS A 602 6.70 23.49 25.92
N ARG A 603 6.72 22.14 25.89
CA ARG A 603 5.53 21.31 25.74
C ARG A 603 5.07 20.72 27.08
N GLU A 604 3.77 20.78 27.33
CA GLU A 604 3.14 20.19 28.52
C GLU A 604 2.76 18.71 28.33
N GLY A 605 2.56 18.28 27.09
CA GLY A 605 2.19 16.91 26.76
C GLY A 605 3.31 15.92 27.07
N CYS A 606 2.97 14.79 27.69
CA CYS A 606 3.85 13.66 27.92
C CYS A 606 3.40 12.44 27.12
N VAL A 607 4.35 11.63 26.69
CA VAL A 607 4.10 10.38 25.99
C VAL A 607 4.96 9.26 26.58
N ALA A 608 4.32 8.12 26.85
CA ALA A 608 4.97 6.89 27.26
C ALA A 608 4.69 5.83 26.19
N VAL A 609 5.68 5.53 25.36
CA VAL A 609 5.60 4.44 24.39
C VAL A 609 6.03 3.15 25.09
N GLN A 610 5.12 2.20 25.19
CA GLN A 610 5.36 0.87 25.73
C GLN A 610 5.67 -0.08 24.58
N LEU A 611 6.89 -0.64 24.56
CA LEU A 611 7.26 -1.73 23.65
C LEU A 611 7.10 -3.04 24.42
N LEU A 612 5.95 -3.69 24.22
CA LEU A 612 5.48 -4.77 25.08
C LEU A 612 6.26 -6.06 24.83
N PHE A 613 6.68 -6.72 25.89
CA PHE A 613 7.25 -8.07 25.84
C PHE A 613 6.51 -8.99 26.81
N CYS A 614 6.56 -10.28 26.51
CA CYS A 614 6.01 -11.33 27.34
C CYS A 614 7.08 -12.38 27.64
N ARG A 615 6.88 -13.14 28.72
CA ARG A 615 7.60 -14.39 28.97
C ARG A 615 7.33 -15.41 27.84
N PRO A 616 8.27 -16.32 27.55
CA PRO A 616 8.08 -17.32 26.51
C PRO A 616 6.92 -18.28 26.84
N GLY A 617 6.26 -18.81 25.80
CA GLY A 617 5.19 -19.79 25.94
C GLY A 617 4.05 -19.59 24.95
N THR A 618 3.08 -20.51 24.96
CA THR A 618 1.93 -20.49 24.06
C THR A 618 0.80 -19.63 24.63
N ILE A 619 0.34 -18.66 23.84
CA ILE A 619 -0.69 -17.71 24.27
C ILE A 619 -2.07 -18.41 24.33
N GLY A 620 -2.70 -18.40 25.51
CA GLY A 620 -4.07 -18.85 25.74
C GLY A 620 -5.10 -17.72 25.73
N HIS A 621 -4.71 -16.52 26.17
CA HIS A 621 -5.60 -15.35 26.24
C HIS A 621 -4.84 -14.05 25.98
N ILE A 622 -5.50 -13.09 25.33
CA ILE A 622 -5.02 -11.71 25.15
C ILE A 622 -6.20 -10.75 25.37
N THR A 623 -6.04 -9.70 26.17
CA THR A 623 -7.01 -8.59 26.21
C THR A 623 -7.22 -8.02 24.80
N PRO A 624 -8.46 -7.99 24.27
CA PRO A 624 -8.72 -7.50 22.92
C PRO A 624 -8.16 -6.09 22.69
N VAL A 625 -7.41 -5.89 21.60
CA VAL A 625 -6.78 -4.60 21.29
C VAL A 625 -7.78 -3.44 21.22
N LYS A 626 -9.02 -3.70 20.79
CA LYS A 626 -10.10 -2.72 20.76
C LYS A 626 -10.43 -2.14 22.15
N ASP A 627 -10.27 -2.93 23.20
CA ASP A 627 -10.58 -2.51 24.57
C ASP A 627 -9.44 -1.62 25.11
N ILE A 628 -8.21 -1.88 24.69
CA ILE A 628 -7.05 -1.03 24.94
C ILE A 628 -7.15 0.29 24.19
N LEU A 629 -7.49 0.26 22.90
CA LEU A 629 -7.70 1.44 22.07
C LEU A 629 -8.87 2.32 22.53
N ALA A 630 -9.83 1.76 23.28
CA ALA A 630 -10.95 2.51 23.84
C ALA A 630 -10.56 3.35 25.08
N LEU A 631 -9.35 3.17 25.62
CA LEU A 631 -8.88 3.95 26.77
C LEU A 631 -8.58 5.40 26.34
N PRO A 632 -9.06 6.41 27.09
CA PRO A 632 -9.04 7.81 26.65
C PRO A 632 -7.63 8.41 26.55
N TYR A 633 -6.62 7.72 27.08
CA TYR A 633 -5.22 8.13 27.10
C TYR A 633 -4.34 7.28 26.17
N VAL A 634 -4.92 6.37 25.39
CA VAL A 634 -4.19 5.56 24.41
C VAL A 634 -4.34 6.20 23.04
N LEU A 635 -3.23 6.61 22.44
CA LEU A 635 -3.19 7.15 21.08
C LEU A 635 -3.19 6.03 20.03
N ASP A 636 -2.47 4.95 20.32
CA ASP A 636 -2.35 3.81 19.42
C ASP A 636 -1.91 2.55 20.18
N ALA A 637 -2.28 1.37 19.69
CA ALA A 637 -1.88 0.09 20.26
C ALA A 637 -2.02 -1.04 19.23
N GLY A 638 -1.14 -2.04 19.33
CA GLY A 638 -1.15 -3.18 18.42
C GLY A 638 -0.40 -4.38 18.96
N TYR A 639 -0.73 -5.57 18.45
CA TYR A 639 -0.07 -6.83 18.82
C TYR A 639 0.51 -7.50 17.57
N ASN A 640 1.70 -8.09 17.74
CA ASN A 640 2.39 -8.86 16.71
C ASN A 640 1.99 -10.35 16.74
N TYR A 641 1.39 -10.81 17.85
CA TYR A 641 1.02 -12.20 18.08
C TYR A 641 -0.51 -12.36 18.24
N LYS A 642 -0.98 -13.59 18.01
CA LYS A 642 -2.37 -14.04 18.15
C LYS A 642 -2.46 -15.18 19.14
N ILE A 643 -3.66 -15.39 19.68
CA ILE A 643 -3.98 -16.55 20.54
C ILE A 643 -3.58 -17.85 19.81
N GLY A 644 -2.94 -18.77 20.53
CA GLY A 644 -2.42 -20.04 20.04
C GLY A 644 -1.01 -19.97 19.44
N GLN A 645 -0.42 -18.79 19.27
CA GLN A 645 0.97 -18.67 18.84
C GLN A 645 1.93 -18.78 20.03
N GLU A 646 3.14 -19.25 19.74
CA GLU A 646 4.24 -19.34 20.69
C GLU A 646 5.06 -18.05 20.70
N ILE A 647 5.28 -17.50 21.89
CA ILE A 647 6.23 -16.40 22.13
C ILE A 647 7.59 -17.04 22.42
N PRO A 648 8.63 -16.74 21.63
CA PRO A 648 9.97 -17.30 21.85
C PRO A 648 10.65 -16.63 23.06
N VAL A 649 11.78 -17.20 23.48
CA VAL A 649 12.68 -16.53 24.43
C VAL A 649 13.14 -15.20 23.83
N MET A 650 13.18 -14.15 24.64
CA MET A 650 13.59 -12.82 24.20
C MET A 650 15.11 -12.77 24.02
N GLU A 651 15.57 -12.90 22.78
CA GLU A 651 16.99 -12.71 22.43
C GLU A 651 17.27 -11.30 21.89
N ASN A 652 16.28 -10.66 21.27
CA ASN A 652 16.40 -9.34 20.68
C ASN A 652 15.01 -8.69 20.48
N ALA A 653 15.00 -7.49 19.91
CA ALA A 653 13.78 -6.69 19.73
C ALA A 653 12.70 -7.34 18.84
N THR A 654 13.00 -8.38 18.04
CA THR A 654 11.98 -9.06 17.22
C THR A 654 10.99 -9.90 18.03
N ALA A 655 11.31 -10.23 19.29
CA ALA A 655 10.40 -10.95 20.20
C ALA A 655 9.30 -10.07 20.81
N ARG A 656 9.19 -8.81 20.39
CA ARG A 656 8.22 -7.84 20.91
C ARG A 656 6.79 -8.33 20.69
N PHE A 657 6.03 -8.46 21.77
CA PHE A 657 4.63 -8.86 21.75
C PHE A 657 3.75 -7.83 21.04
N GLY A 658 4.00 -6.54 21.25
CA GLY A 658 3.19 -5.47 20.70
C GLY A 658 3.66 -4.10 21.16
N HIS A 659 2.78 -3.11 21.07
CA HIS A 659 3.04 -1.75 21.51
C HIS A 659 1.79 -1.06 22.06
N CYS A 660 2.01 0.00 22.82
CA CYS A 660 0.97 0.95 23.23
C CYS A 660 1.59 2.35 23.34
N VAL A 661 0.96 3.37 22.77
CA VAL A 661 1.35 4.77 22.87
C VAL A 661 0.39 5.46 23.83
N ILE A 662 0.87 5.79 25.02
CA ILE A 662 0.07 6.40 26.09
C ILE A 662 0.40 7.89 26.16
N CYS A 663 -0.60 8.76 26.14
CA CYS A 663 -0.42 10.20 26.28
C CYS A 663 -0.90 10.71 27.65
N GLY A 664 -0.43 11.89 28.05
CA GLY A 664 -0.83 12.54 29.29
C GLY A 664 -0.06 13.81 29.55
N THR A 665 0.13 14.11 30.84
CA THR A 665 0.95 15.23 31.35
C THR A 665 1.94 14.70 32.36
N LYS A 666 2.86 15.55 32.84
CA LYS A 666 3.85 15.16 33.85
C LYS A 666 3.19 14.60 35.11
N GLU A 667 2.01 15.12 35.45
CA GLU A 667 1.26 14.79 36.68
C GLU A 667 0.57 13.43 36.62
N ASN A 668 0.15 12.96 35.43
CA ASN A 668 -0.74 11.79 35.33
C ASN A 668 -0.20 10.65 34.44
N ILE A 669 0.91 10.85 33.72
CA ILE A 669 1.41 9.84 32.79
C ILE A 669 1.71 8.51 33.48
N ARG A 670 2.25 8.57 34.72
CA ARG A 670 2.55 7.37 35.51
C ARG A 670 1.28 6.60 35.88
N GLU A 671 0.27 7.29 36.38
CA GLU A 671 -1.02 6.68 36.75
C GLU A 671 -1.72 6.05 35.54
N ARG A 672 -1.60 6.67 34.36
CA ARG A 672 -2.16 6.14 33.11
C ARG A 672 -1.44 4.88 32.64
N VAL A 673 -0.11 4.83 32.78
CA VAL A 673 0.68 3.61 32.52
C VAL A 673 0.29 2.50 33.51
N ASP A 674 0.11 2.84 34.79
CA ASP A 674 -0.38 1.89 35.80
C ASP A 674 -1.77 1.34 35.44
N ASP A 675 -2.71 2.22 35.07
CA ASP A 675 -4.06 1.81 34.69
C ASP A 675 -4.07 0.95 33.43
N PHE A 676 -3.22 1.27 32.44
CA PHE A 676 -3.02 0.45 31.26
C PHE A 676 -2.60 -0.99 31.62
N TYR A 677 -1.56 -1.14 32.45
CA TYR A 677 -1.08 -2.47 32.85
C TYR A 677 -2.06 -3.23 33.75
N ARG A 678 -2.96 -2.55 34.48
CA ARG A 678 -4.07 -3.21 35.19
C ARG A 678 -5.13 -3.79 34.25
N ARG A 679 -5.28 -3.23 33.05
CA ARG A 679 -6.28 -3.64 32.05
C ARG A 679 -5.75 -4.62 31.01
N LEU A 680 -4.44 -4.59 30.75
CA LEU A 680 -3.77 -5.52 29.86
C LEU A 680 -3.48 -6.85 30.56
N SER A 681 -3.90 -7.96 29.96
CA SER A 681 -3.55 -9.30 30.40
C SER A 681 -3.26 -10.20 29.20
N VAL A 682 -2.14 -10.92 29.26
CA VAL A 682 -1.71 -11.91 28.28
C VAL A 682 -1.39 -13.19 29.02
N LYS A 683 -2.25 -14.21 28.90
CA LYS A 683 -2.08 -15.45 29.66
C LYS A 683 -1.66 -16.60 28.77
N SER A 684 -0.85 -17.50 29.32
CA SER A 684 -0.47 -18.75 28.68
C SER A 684 -1.68 -19.69 28.55
N GLN A 685 -1.52 -20.81 27.84
CA GLN A 685 -2.52 -21.89 27.84
C GLN A 685 -2.78 -22.50 29.23
N SER A 686 -1.81 -22.43 30.14
CA SER A 686 -1.97 -22.85 31.54
C SER A 686 -2.61 -21.77 32.43
N GLY A 687 -2.87 -20.56 31.90
CA GLY A 687 -3.52 -19.46 32.60
C GLY A 687 -2.57 -18.53 33.37
N GLU A 688 -1.26 -18.70 33.22
CA GLU A 688 -0.24 -17.85 33.86
C GLU A 688 -0.08 -16.51 33.14
N GLU A 689 0.07 -15.41 33.88
CA GLU A 689 0.31 -14.08 33.31
C GLU A 689 1.71 -14.00 32.70
N MET A 690 1.78 -13.56 31.43
CA MET A 690 2.99 -13.54 30.63
C MET A 690 3.53 -12.13 30.43
N ILE A 691 2.69 -11.08 30.53
CA ILE A 691 3.11 -9.70 30.22
C ILE A 691 4.19 -9.21 31.18
N CYS A 692 5.23 -8.57 30.63
CA CYS A 692 6.30 -7.95 31.39
C CYS A 692 6.13 -6.43 31.42
N ARG A 693 6.44 -5.82 32.57
CA ARG A 693 6.46 -4.36 32.75
C ARG A 693 7.89 -3.89 32.99
N PHE A 694 8.38 -3.00 32.12
CA PHE A 694 9.71 -2.40 32.23
C PHE A 694 9.68 -0.88 32.46
N TYR A 695 8.54 -0.24 32.21
CA TYR A 695 8.42 1.20 32.38
C TYR A 695 8.45 1.58 33.87
N PRO A 696 9.30 2.55 34.26
CA PRO A 696 9.58 2.90 35.66
C PRO A 696 8.42 3.61 36.41
#